data_AF-A0A2P2KQM4-F1
#
_entry.id   AF-A0A2P2KQM4-F1
#
_cell.length_a   1.000
_cell.length_b   1.000
_cell.length_c   1.000
_cell.angle_alpha   90.00
_cell.angle_beta   90.00
_cell.angle_gamma   90.00
#
_symmetry.space_group_name_H-M   'P 1'
#
loop_
_entity.id
_entity.type
_entity.pdbx_description
1 polymer ?
#
loop_
_entity_poly.entity_id
_entity_poly.type
_entity_poly.pdbx_seq_one_letter_code
_entity_poly.pdbx_strand_id
1 'polypeptide(L)'
;MSLSGRIHQGLCKVVSLEYLVLSENGFSGDIPSCFGWLRNLRVLDLGHNRFGGVVPGTLMGLSQLKELVLNGNQNLGGLVPSWIGNFSTNLEKLDMGSNSFHGKIPEDLFSLNSLKYLDLGNNNLSDNIHDFYQSLVFLSLESNLFTGTLPCFSSSAQSLTVLNLGNNSIVGGIPTCIASLRELTHLNLSFNHLSYAIPPRLVFSEKLVVLDLSFNDLSSLLPVKIAETTDKSGLVLLDLSNNRFSGGIPLKVTELKSLQVLFLSHNLLTGEIPARIGNLTYLQVIDLSYNLLSGSIPLNIVGCFQLLALILNNNNLSGQIQPELDALDSLRILDISNNEISGEIPLTLAGCKSLEIVDFSFNNLSGNLNDAMTKWSNLKYLSLAGNSFSGTLPSWLLTFGSIQMIDLSGNKFFGFIPDGNFNGSLNFNDGDIVRRMPTEPVDASHNVEIKMSLLVVDGNELNFGYRLSSSVGIDLSDNMLHGQIPSGLFGLQGLEYLNLSYNFLDGQVLGLEKMWNLRTLDLSHNSLWGQIPGNISSLKNLTLLNFSYNSFSGFISKEEGYWRFPGAFIGNPGLCVESSDGRCNAASLPAVPGKSFDEMDGPISVWIFCVSAFVSFYFSVITLFCSSRARNYVLQTKF
;
A
#
# COMPACT_ATOMS: atom_id res chain seq x y z
N MET A 1 -11.66 -34.95 2.43
CA MET A 1 -13.14 -34.93 2.35
C MET A 1 -13.60 -34.34 3.68
N SER A 2 -14.11 -33.10 3.68
CA SER A 2 -14.56 -32.45 4.93
C SER A 2 -15.94 -32.97 5.32
N LEU A 3 -16.10 -33.43 6.57
CA LEU A 3 -17.39 -33.87 7.10
C LEU A 3 -18.31 -32.65 7.24
N SER A 4 -19.61 -32.80 7.00
CA SER A 4 -20.56 -31.69 7.07
C SER A 4 -21.95 -32.10 7.57
N GLY A 5 -22.79 -31.10 7.85
CA GLY A 5 -24.13 -31.31 8.42
C GLY A 5 -24.14 -31.19 9.94
N ARG A 6 -25.18 -31.70 10.60
CA ARG A 6 -25.29 -31.66 12.07
C ARG A 6 -24.56 -32.85 12.67
N ILE A 7 -23.94 -32.65 13.84
CA ILE A 7 -23.39 -33.78 14.61
C ILE A 7 -24.53 -34.72 15.02
N HIS A 8 -24.37 -36.00 14.72
CA HIS A 8 -25.34 -37.02 15.06
C HIS A 8 -25.33 -37.31 16.57
N GLN A 9 -26.51 -37.33 17.21
CA GLN A 9 -26.66 -37.55 18.66
C GLN A 9 -26.13 -38.91 19.15
N GLY A 10 -25.94 -39.88 18.26
CA GLY A 10 -25.31 -41.16 18.57
C GLY A 10 -23.93 -41.03 19.21
N LEU A 11 -23.17 -39.97 18.89
CA LEU A 11 -21.86 -39.69 19.49
C LEU A 11 -21.94 -39.50 21.01
N CYS A 12 -23.09 -39.02 21.52
CA CYS A 12 -23.31 -38.85 22.95
C CYS A 12 -23.44 -40.17 23.73
N LYS A 13 -23.48 -41.32 23.06
CA LYS A 13 -23.48 -42.65 23.70
C LYS A 13 -22.07 -43.16 24.00
N VAL A 14 -21.02 -42.51 23.49
CA VAL A 14 -19.63 -42.94 23.63
C VAL A 14 -19.04 -42.38 24.94
N VAL A 15 -19.54 -42.84 26.08
CA VAL A 15 -19.18 -42.31 27.41
C VAL A 15 -17.72 -42.49 27.81
N SER A 16 -16.98 -43.36 27.10
CA SER A 16 -15.54 -43.60 27.30
C SER A 16 -14.65 -42.59 26.57
N LEU A 17 -15.22 -41.62 25.85
CA LEU A 17 -14.45 -40.68 25.03
C LEU A 17 -13.63 -39.72 25.88
N GLU A 18 -12.32 -39.65 25.61
CA GLU A 18 -11.39 -38.71 26.24
C GLU A 18 -11.00 -37.55 25.32
N TYR A 19 -11.00 -37.78 24.00
CA TYR A 19 -10.62 -36.81 22.99
C TYR A 19 -11.70 -36.77 21.92
N LEU A 20 -12.27 -35.59 21.69
CA LEU A 20 -13.19 -35.32 20.60
C LEU A 20 -12.65 -34.15 19.78
N VAL A 21 -12.02 -34.47 18.64
CA VAL A 21 -11.47 -33.49 17.71
C VAL A 21 -12.25 -33.58 16.41
N LEU A 22 -13.01 -32.53 16.13
CA LEU A 22 -13.84 -32.38 14.92
C LEU A 22 -13.48 -31.09 14.16
N SER A 23 -12.34 -30.47 14.46
CA SER A 23 -11.90 -29.23 13.84
C SER A 23 -11.69 -29.34 12.33
N GLU A 24 -11.70 -28.21 11.63
CA GLU A 24 -11.45 -28.13 10.16
C GLU A 24 -12.44 -28.93 9.32
N ASN A 25 -13.73 -28.79 9.65
CA ASN A 25 -14.83 -29.46 8.98
C ASN A 25 -15.96 -28.47 8.61
N GLY A 26 -17.07 -28.98 8.10
CA GLY A 26 -18.27 -28.22 7.75
C GLY A 26 -19.46 -28.53 8.65
N PHE A 27 -19.24 -28.92 9.91
CA PHE A 27 -20.33 -29.20 10.84
C PHE A 27 -21.11 -27.91 11.16
N SER A 28 -22.43 -28.01 11.27
CA SER A 28 -23.35 -26.88 11.40
C SER A 28 -24.47 -27.17 12.41
N GLY A 29 -25.22 -26.12 12.78
CA GLY A 29 -26.23 -26.18 13.84
C GLY A 29 -25.65 -25.90 15.22
N ASP A 30 -26.41 -26.20 16.26
CA ASP A 30 -25.97 -25.98 17.64
C ASP A 30 -25.01 -27.08 18.10
N ILE A 31 -24.12 -26.74 19.04
CA ILE A 31 -23.30 -27.73 19.75
C ILE A 31 -24.24 -28.68 20.51
N PRO A 32 -24.13 -30.02 20.36
CA PRO A 32 -25.01 -30.95 21.05
C PRO A 32 -24.88 -30.83 22.58
N SER A 33 -25.98 -30.47 23.25
CA SER A 33 -26.02 -30.35 24.71
C SER A 33 -25.63 -31.65 25.43
N CYS A 34 -25.87 -32.81 24.80
CA CYS A 34 -25.50 -34.11 25.35
C CYS A 34 -23.99 -34.36 25.44
N PHE A 35 -23.14 -33.54 24.81
CA PHE A 35 -21.70 -33.59 25.04
C PHE A 35 -21.33 -33.37 26.52
N GLY A 36 -22.13 -32.60 27.25
CA GLY A 36 -21.95 -32.40 28.69
C GLY A 36 -22.04 -33.68 29.55
N TRP A 37 -22.49 -34.79 28.98
CA TRP A 37 -22.55 -36.10 29.65
C TRP A 37 -21.30 -36.95 29.47
N LEU A 38 -20.37 -36.56 28.59
CA LEU A 38 -19.12 -37.26 28.31
C LEU A 38 -18.07 -36.93 29.38
N ARG A 39 -18.29 -37.37 30.62
CA ARG A 39 -17.51 -36.94 31.80
C ARG A 39 -16.01 -37.27 31.77
N ASN A 40 -15.58 -38.19 30.90
CA ASN A 40 -14.17 -38.54 30.72
C ASN A 40 -13.45 -37.64 29.71
N LEU A 41 -14.16 -36.73 29.06
CA LEU A 41 -13.61 -35.88 28.01
C LEU A 41 -12.58 -34.90 28.59
N ARG A 42 -11.38 -34.92 28.00
CA ARG A 42 -10.24 -34.06 28.32
C ARG A 42 -10.00 -33.01 27.26
N VAL A 43 -10.25 -33.35 26.00
CA VAL A 43 -10.12 -32.42 24.86
C VAL A 43 -11.42 -32.41 24.10
N LEU A 44 -12.02 -31.22 23.98
CA LEU A 44 -13.13 -30.93 23.10
C LEU A 44 -12.68 -29.87 22.10
N ASP A 45 -12.40 -30.28 20.87
CA ASP A 45 -12.04 -29.39 19.77
C ASP A 45 -13.10 -29.44 18.66
N LEU A 46 -13.81 -28.32 18.53
CA LEU A 46 -14.84 -28.05 17.54
C LEU A 46 -14.45 -26.85 16.65
N GLY A 47 -13.17 -26.48 16.62
CA GLY A 47 -12.67 -25.30 15.90
C GLY A 47 -12.92 -25.32 14.39
N HIS A 48 -12.88 -24.18 13.72
CA HIS A 48 -13.00 -24.05 12.26
C HIS A 48 -14.15 -24.89 11.66
N ASN A 49 -15.37 -24.61 12.10
CA ASN A 49 -16.61 -25.24 11.65
C ASN A 49 -17.67 -24.16 11.37
N ARG A 50 -18.95 -24.55 11.28
CA ARG A 50 -20.10 -23.65 11.08
C ARG A 50 -21.11 -23.76 12.22
N PHE A 51 -20.65 -24.05 13.45
CA PHE A 51 -21.52 -24.07 14.61
C PHE A 51 -22.12 -22.68 14.86
N GLY A 52 -23.36 -22.66 15.34
CA GLY A 52 -24.09 -21.45 15.67
C GLY A 52 -24.72 -21.50 17.05
N GLY A 53 -25.49 -20.48 17.39
CA GLY A 53 -26.22 -20.42 18.64
C GLY A 53 -25.32 -20.05 19.81
N VAL A 54 -25.57 -20.67 20.97
CA VAL A 54 -24.82 -20.43 22.22
C VAL A 54 -24.14 -21.71 22.70
N VAL A 55 -23.05 -21.56 23.45
CA VAL A 55 -22.39 -22.70 24.07
C VAL A 55 -23.32 -23.32 25.13
N PRO A 56 -23.71 -24.61 25.01
CA PRO A 56 -24.68 -25.22 25.89
C PRO A 56 -24.22 -25.26 27.35
N GLY A 57 -25.08 -24.81 28.27
CA GLY A 57 -24.78 -24.83 29.70
C GLY A 57 -24.51 -26.23 30.28
N THR A 58 -24.97 -27.29 29.61
CA THR A 58 -24.71 -28.68 30.00
C THR A 58 -23.23 -29.05 29.94
N LEU A 59 -22.41 -28.34 29.16
CA LEU A 59 -20.97 -28.58 29.07
C LEU A 59 -20.25 -28.40 30.42
N MET A 60 -20.86 -27.69 31.38
CA MET A 60 -20.36 -27.59 32.76
C MET A 60 -20.10 -28.96 33.43
N GLY A 61 -20.73 -30.04 32.93
CA GLY A 61 -20.57 -31.41 33.42
C GLY A 61 -19.25 -32.10 33.04
N LEU A 62 -18.43 -31.50 32.17
CA LEU A 62 -17.15 -32.04 31.69
C LEU A 62 -16.03 -31.88 32.73
N SER A 63 -16.12 -32.56 33.86
CA SER A 63 -15.23 -32.33 35.01
C SER A 63 -13.74 -32.64 34.79
N GLN A 64 -13.39 -33.37 33.73
CA GLN A 64 -12.00 -33.72 33.37
C GLN A 64 -11.44 -32.87 32.22
N LEU A 65 -12.18 -31.86 31.76
CA LEU A 65 -11.81 -31.07 30.59
C LEU A 65 -10.53 -30.27 30.85
N LYS A 66 -9.56 -30.44 29.95
CA LYS A 66 -8.28 -29.73 29.92
C LYS A 66 -8.19 -28.72 28.79
N GLU A 67 -8.80 -29.03 27.65
CA GLU A 67 -8.77 -28.18 26.48
C GLU A 67 -10.17 -28.03 25.90
N LEU A 68 -10.58 -26.79 25.73
CA LEU A 68 -11.82 -26.42 25.05
C LEU A 68 -11.46 -25.49 23.88
N VAL A 69 -11.63 -25.98 22.66
CA VAL A 69 -11.33 -25.25 21.42
C VAL A 69 -12.62 -25.13 20.61
N LEU A 70 -13.09 -23.89 20.45
CA LEU A 70 -14.34 -23.52 19.77
C LEU A 70 -14.10 -22.46 18.69
N ASN A 71 -12.84 -22.16 18.37
CA ASN A 71 -12.48 -21.03 17.53
C ASN A 71 -12.99 -21.15 16.08
N GLY A 72 -13.11 -20.04 15.35
CA GLY A 72 -13.46 -20.08 13.93
C GLY A 72 -14.87 -20.61 13.62
N ASN A 73 -15.84 -20.39 14.51
CA ASN A 73 -17.26 -20.69 14.28
C ASN A 73 -18.06 -19.38 14.22
N GLN A 74 -18.04 -18.71 13.07
CA GLN A 74 -18.52 -17.31 12.91
C GLN A 74 -19.91 -17.00 13.50
N ASN A 75 -20.83 -17.97 13.58
CA ASN A 75 -22.19 -17.79 14.11
C ASN A 75 -22.37 -18.24 15.57
N LEU A 76 -21.35 -18.80 16.20
CA LEU A 76 -21.38 -19.20 17.61
C LEU A 76 -21.12 -17.96 18.47
N GLY A 77 -22.01 -17.66 19.41
CA GLY A 77 -21.92 -16.45 20.22
C GLY A 77 -22.69 -16.53 21.52
N GLY A 78 -23.28 -15.41 21.91
CA GLY A 78 -23.80 -15.19 23.26
C GLY A 78 -22.74 -14.62 24.19
N LEU A 79 -23.00 -14.68 25.50
CA LEU A 79 -22.00 -14.32 26.51
C LEU A 79 -20.96 -15.45 26.64
N VAL A 80 -19.71 -15.09 26.94
CA VAL A 80 -18.73 -16.09 27.38
C VAL A 80 -19.27 -16.75 28.65
N PRO A 81 -19.43 -18.09 28.67
CA PRO A 81 -20.16 -18.72 29.75
C PRO A 81 -19.43 -18.69 31.11
N SER A 82 -20.09 -18.17 32.14
CA SER A 82 -19.50 -18.10 33.50
C SER A 82 -19.21 -19.47 34.11
N TRP A 83 -19.94 -20.52 33.72
CA TRP A 83 -19.71 -21.89 34.20
C TRP A 83 -18.35 -22.48 33.79
N ILE A 84 -17.59 -21.82 32.91
CA ILE A 84 -16.18 -22.18 32.65
C ILE A 84 -15.37 -22.17 33.96
N GLY A 85 -15.73 -21.32 34.93
CA GLY A 85 -15.15 -21.31 36.27
C GLY A 85 -15.14 -22.67 36.98
N ASN A 86 -16.09 -23.56 36.64
CA ASN A 86 -16.16 -24.91 37.21
C ASN A 86 -14.94 -25.79 36.86
N PHE A 87 -14.14 -25.40 35.87
CA PHE A 87 -12.94 -26.10 35.45
C PHE A 87 -11.64 -25.48 35.99
N SER A 88 -11.71 -24.59 36.98
CA SER A 88 -10.57 -23.80 37.51
C SER A 88 -9.30 -24.60 37.83
N THR A 89 -9.41 -25.89 38.16
CA THR A 89 -8.24 -26.74 38.49
C THR A 89 -7.75 -27.64 37.36
N ASN A 90 -8.51 -27.77 36.26
CA ASN A 90 -8.21 -28.72 35.18
C ASN A 90 -8.04 -28.08 33.80
N LEU A 91 -8.75 -26.99 33.48
CA LEU A 91 -8.70 -26.38 32.16
C LEU A 91 -7.37 -25.64 31.96
N GLU A 92 -6.57 -26.11 31.01
CA GLU A 92 -5.23 -25.59 30.69
C GLU A 92 -5.28 -24.68 29.44
N LYS A 93 -6.17 -24.99 28.48
CA LYS A 93 -6.36 -24.25 27.24
C LYS A 93 -7.83 -23.91 27.01
N LEU A 94 -8.10 -22.63 26.78
CA LEU A 94 -9.39 -22.13 26.30
C LEU A 94 -9.17 -21.30 25.05
N ASP A 95 -9.75 -21.73 23.94
CA ASP A 95 -9.69 -21.04 22.66
C ASP A 95 -11.11 -20.85 22.12
N MET A 96 -11.58 -19.61 22.14
CA MET A 96 -12.89 -19.19 21.66
C MET A 96 -12.76 -18.06 20.63
N GLY A 97 -11.60 -17.93 19.99
CA GLY A 97 -11.33 -16.86 19.04
C GLY A 97 -12.16 -16.96 17.74
N SER A 98 -12.28 -15.87 17.00
CA SER A 98 -12.96 -15.84 15.68
C SER A 98 -14.41 -16.37 15.73
N ASN A 99 -15.20 -15.83 16.65
CA ASN A 99 -16.60 -16.17 16.91
C ASN A 99 -17.45 -14.87 17.01
N SER A 100 -18.69 -15.00 17.48
CA SER A 100 -19.64 -13.88 17.73
C SER A 100 -19.93 -13.68 19.24
N PHE A 101 -18.99 -13.99 20.13
CA PHE A 101 -19.16 -13.75 21.57
C PHE A 101 -19.20 -12.25 21.87
N HIS A 102 -20.04 -11.83 22.81
CA HIS A 102 -20.18 -10.42 23.18
C HIS A 102 -20.34 -10.21 24.68
N GLY A 103 -20.34 -8.94 25.09
CA GLY A 103 -20.38 -8.55 26.51
C GLY A 103 -19.01 -8.64 27.16
N LYS A 104 -18.97 -8.63 28.50
CA LYS A 104 -17.71 -8.65 29.25
C LYS A 104 -17.18 -10.06 29.46
N ILE A 105 -15.87 -10.16 29.72
CA ILE A 105 -15.25 -11.39 30.22
C ILE A 105 -15.84 -11.70 31.62
N PRO A 106 -16.31 -12.95 31.88
CA PRO A 106 -16.84 -13.32 33.19
C PRO A 106 -15.75 -13.36 34.26
N GLU A 107 -16.09 -12.90 35.48
CA GLU A 107 -15.18 -12.79 36.64
C GLU A 107 -14.42 -14.09 36.94
N ASP A 108 -15.12 -15.23 36.82
CA ASP A 108 -14.54 -16.55 37.09
C ASP A 108 -13.33 -16.85 36.20
N LEU A 109 -13.27 -16.29 34.98
CA LEU A 109 -12.16 -16.51 34.04
C LEU A 109 -10.85 -15.91 34.55
N PHE A 110 -10.91 -14.80 35.31
CA PHE A 110 -9.72 -14.16 35.89
C PHE A 110 -9.07 -14.97 37.02
N SER A 111 -9.72 -16.06 37.48
CA SER A 111 -9.25 -16.88 38.61
C SER A 111 -9.19 -18.39 38.29
N LEU A 112 -9.15 -18.76 37.01
CA LEU A 112 -8.94 -20.14 36.56
C LEU A 112 -7.47 -20.55 36.76
N ASN A 113 -7.18 -21.19 37.89
CA ASN A 113 -5.81 -21.47 38.36
C ASN A 113 -4.95 -22.31 37.38
N SER A 114 -5.55 -23.27 36.68
CA SER A 114 -4.83 -24.14 35.75
C SER A 114 -4.63 -23.55 34.36
N LEU A 115 -5.33 -22.46 34.02
CA LEU A 115 -5.37 -21.91 32.68
C LEU A 115 -4.01 -21.29 32.31
N LYS A 116 -3.47 -21.68 31.16
CA LYS A 116 -2.19 -21.19 30.63
C LYS A 116 -2.35 -20.54 29.26
N TYR A 117 -3.28 -21.02 28.46
CA TYR A 117 -3.56 -20.52 27.12
C TYR A 117 -4.98 -19.98 27.08
N LEU A 118 -5.11 -18.69 26.78
CA LEU A 118 -6.39 -18.03 26.59
C LEU A 118 -6.41 -17.25 25.27
N ASP A 119 -7.28 -17.64 24.36
CA ASP A 119 -7.59 -16.89 23.15
C ASP A 119 -9.09 -16.57 23.09
N LEU A 120 -9.41 -15.28 23.11
CA LEU A 120 -10.75 -14.73 22.90
C LEU A 120 -10.76 -13.71 21.76
N GLY A 121 -9.72 -13.69 20.93
CA GLY A 121 -9.55 -12.71 19.86
C GLY A 121 -10.65 -12.79 18.79
N ASN A 122 -10.82 -11.74 18.00
CA ASN A 122 -11.77 -11.68 16.89
C ASN A 122 -13.21 -12.03 17.32
N ASN A 123 -13.72 -11.28 18.29
CA ASN A 123 -15.08 -11.38 18.84
C ASN A 123 -15.68 -9.97 19.02
N ASN A 124 -16.80 -9.86 19.70
CA ASN A 124 -17.46 -8.58 20.02
C ASN A 124 -17.49 -8.34 21.54
N LEU A 125 -16.44 -8.77 22.25
CA LEU A 125 -16.29 -8.59 23.70
C LEU A 125 -15.97 -7.13 24.02
N SER A 126 -16.42 -6.65 25.17
CA SER A 126 -16.30 -5.24 25.58
C SER A 126 -15.90 -5.14 27.05
N ASP A 127 -15.94 -3.92 27.59
CA ASP A 127 -15.56 -3.55 28.97
C ASP A 127 -14.03 -3.41 29.12
N ASN A 128 -13.57 -3.17 30.35
CA ASN A 128 -12.15 -2.98 30.65
C ASN A 128 -11.43 -4.32 30.83
N ILE A 129 -10.15 -4.34 30.48
CA ILE A 129 -9.27 -5.50 30.74
C ILE A 129 -8.78 -5.44 32.19
N HIS A 130 -8.97 -6.55 32.91
CA HIS A 130 -8.53 -6.73 34.29
C HIS A 130 -7.27 -7.62 34.37
N ASP A 131 -6.56 -7.57 35.51
CA ASP A 131 -5.48 -8.51 35.78
C ASP A 131 -6.00 -9.94 35.93
N PHE A 132 -5.27 -10.88 35.32
CA PHE A 132 -5.46 -12.32 35.53
C PHE A 132 -4.67 -12.77 36.77
N TYR A 133 -5.30 -13.57 37.63
CA TYR A 133 -4.70 -14.03 38.89
C TYR A 133 -3.95 -15.36 38.76
N GLN A 134 -3.98 -15.96 37.56
CA GLN A 134 -3.22 -17.13 37.17
C GLN A 134 -2.01 -16.76 36.30
N SER A 135 -1.06 -17.68 36.17
CA SER A 135 0.14 -17.53 35.34
C SER A 135 -0.12 -18.00 33.91
N LEU A 136 -0.56 -17.08 33.06
CA LEU A 136 -0.77 -17.31 31.64
C LEU A 136 0.56 -17.35 30.88
N VAL A 137 0.61 -18.22 29.87
CA VAL A 137 1.71 -18.34 28.90
C VAL A 137 1.35 -17.63 27.60
N PHE A 138 0.07 -17.66 27.22
CA PHE A 138 -0.46 -17.03 26.00
C PHE A 138 -1.77 -16.33 26.33
N LEU A 139 -1.85 -15.05 25.95
CA LEU A 139 -3.08 -14.25 26.05
C LEU A 139 -3.30 -13.49 24.74
N SER A 140 -4.41 -13.80 24.07
CA SER A 140 -4.90 -13.06 22.91
C SER A 140 -6.33 -12.56 23.17
N LEU A 141 -6.51 -11.24 23.10
CA LEU A 141 -7.79 -10.53 23.17
C LEU A 141 -7.97 -9.59 21.96
N GLU A 142 -7.21 -9.83 20.88
CA GLU A 142 -7.19 -8.96 19.72
C GLU A 142 -8.57 -8.80 19.05
N SER A 143 -8.78 -7.75 18.26
CA SER A 143 -9.99 -7.57 17.43
C SER A 143 -11.28 -7.74 18.24
N ASN A 144 -11.46 -6.91 19.26
CA ASN A 144 -12.63 -6.83 20.13
C ASN A 144 -12.99 -5.35 20.39
N LEU A 145 -13.87 -5.08 21.35
CA LEU A 145 -14.31 -3.74 21.77
C LEU A 145 -13.81 -3.38 23.18
N PHE A 146 -12.66 -3.91 23.61
CA PHE A 146 -12.14 -3.64 24.96
C PHE A 146 -11.71 -2.17 25.10
N THR A 147 -12.03 -1.58 26.26
CA THR A 147 -11.72 -0.18 26.59
C THR A 147 -10.86 -0.07 27.85
N GLY A 148 -10.65 1.15 28.34
CA GLY A 148 -9.93 1.40 29.58
C GLY A 148 -8.42 1.34 29.39
N THR A 149 -7.67 1.23 30.49
CA THR A 149 -6.21 1.26 30.50
C THR A 149 -5.61 -0.15 30.62
N LEU A 150 -4.39 -0.32 30.11
CA LEU A 150 -3.65 -1.59 30.23
C LEU A 150 -3.36 -1.96 31.71
N PRO A 151 -3.64 -3.21 32.13
CA PRO A 151 -3.21 -3.73 33.42
C PRO A 151 -1.74 -4.23 33.37
N CYS A 152 -1.21 -4.70 34.51
CA CYS A 152 0.20 -5.07 34.63
C CYS A 152 0.50 -6.54 34.31
N PHE A 153 -0.51 -7.41 34.30
CA PHE A 153 -0.38 -8.86 34.11
C PHE A 153 0.61 -9.51 35.08
N SER A 154 0.67 -9.02 36.33
CA SER A 154 1.76 -9.32 37.27
C SER A 154 1.89 -10.82 37.62
N SER A 155 0.78 -11.55 37.68
CA SER A 155 0.76 -13.00 37.94
C SER A 155 1.45 -13.81 36.84
N SER A 156 1.58 -13.23 35.64
CA SER A 156 2.17 -13.88 34.47
C SER A 156 3.59 -13.37 34.15
N ALA A 157 4.20 -12.58 35.04
CA ALA A 157 5.52 -11.97 34.86
C ALA A 157 6.65 -12.95 34.46
N GLN A 158 6.57 -14.20 34.91
CA GLN A 158 7.58 -15.24 34.64
C GLN A 158 7.12 -16.31 33.62
N SER A 159 5.97 -16.13 32.97
CA SER A 159 5.39 -17.15 32.10
C SER A 159 4.85 -16.61 30.78
N LEU A 160 4.36 -15.37 30.73
CA LEU A 160 3.72 -14.83 29.54
C LEU A 160 4.72 -14.66 28.41
N THR A 161 4.49 -15.39 27.33
CA THR A 161 5.30 -15.37 26.11
C THR A 161 4.65 -14.54 25.01
N VAL A 162 3.32 -14.59 24.89
CA VAL A 162 2.56 -13.83 23.90
C VAL A 162 1.49 -13.01 24.62
N LEU A 163 1.51 -11.71 24.36
CA LEU A 163 0.45 -10.78 24.74
C LEU A 163 -0.03 -10.05 23.48
N ASN A 164 -1.24 -10.37 23.03
CA ASN A 164 -1.85 -9.74 21.87
C ASN A 164 -3.17 -9.07 22.26
N LEU A 165 -3.19 -7.75 22.24
CA LEU A 165 -4.35 -6.90 22.53
C LEU A 165 -4.67 -5.97 21.35
N GLY A 166 -4.16 -6.28 20.15
CA GLY A 166 -4.30 -5.43 18.97
C GLY A 166 -5.76 -5.21 18.57
N ASN A 167 -6.06 -4.12 17.86
CA ASN A 167 -7.38 -3.82 17.32
C ASN A 167 -8.49 -3.82 18.39
N ASN A 168 -8.37 -2.89 19.33
CA ASN A 168 -9.34 -2.65 20.41
C ASN A 168 -9.53 -1.12 20.59
N SER A 169 -10.11 -0.69 21.71
CA SER A 169 -10.29 0.73 22.06
C SER A 169 -9.57 1.09 23.38
N ILE A 170 -8.41 0.47 23.63
CA ILE A 170 -7.61 0.67 24.84
C ILE A 170 -6.98 2.07 24.81
N VAL A 171 -7.06 2.78 25.94
CA VAL A 171 -6.60 4.17 26.10
C VAL A 171 -5.50 4.28 27.17
N GLY A 172 -4.93 5.47 27.31
CA GLY A 172 -3.89 5.76 28.30
C GLY A 172 -2.49 5.40 27.83
N GLY A 173 -1.52 5.39 28.74
CA GLY A 173 -0.12 5.07 28.41
C GLY A 173 0.24 3.60 28.65
N ILE A 174 1.36 3.16 28.08
CA ILE A 174 1.93 1.84 28.38
C ILE A 174 2.51 1.86 29.80
N PRO A 175 1.95 1.10 30.77
CA PRO A 175 2.42 1.13 32.15
C PRO A 175 3.81 0.49 32.27
N THR A 176 4.67 1.07 33.10
CA THR A 176 6.07 0.61 33.27
C THR A 176 6.18 -0.81 33.81
N CYS A 177 5.15 -1.31 34.50
CA CYS A 177 5.10 -2.67 35.02
C CYS A 177 5.03 -3.74 33.93
N ILE A 178 4.68 -3.42 32.68
CA ILE A 178 4.77 -4.37 31.55
C ILE A 178 6.20 -4.88 31.35
N ALA A 179 7.22 -4.09 31.72
CA ALA A 179 8.62 -4.53 31.74
C ALA A 179 8.88 -5.72 32.69
N SER A 180 7.95 -6.06 33.58
CA SER A 180 8.08 -7.24 34.45
C SER A 180 7.86 -8.56 33.72
N LEU A 181 7.28 -8.56 32.53
CA LEU A 181 7.03 -9.74 31.71
C LEU A 181 8.34 -10.23 31.05
N ARG A 182 9.10 -11.06 31.77
CA ARG A 182 10.48 -11.47 31.38
C ARG A 182 10.52 -12.52 30.28
N GLU A 183 9.44 -13.26 30.10
CA GLU A 183 9.35 -14.32 29.09
C GLU A 183 8.74 -13.85 27.76
N LEU A 184 8.39 -12.56 27.68
CA LEU A 184 7.65 -12.02 26.54
C LEU A 184 8.49 -12.08 25.25
N THR A 185 7.96 -12.75 24.25
CA THR A 185 8.53 -12.89 22.90
C THR A 185 7.73 -12.07 21.88
N HIS A 186 6.41 -11.95 22.09
CA HIS A 186 5.52 -11.22 21.20
C HIS A 186 4.65 -10.26 22.00
N LEU A 187 4.76 -8.97 21.70
CA LEU A 187 3.88 -7.92 22.23
C LEU A 187 3.21 -7.19 21.07
N ASN A 188 1.89 -7.34 20.96
CA ASN A 188 1.07 -6.61 20.01
C ASN A 188 0.03 -5.76 20.75
N LEU A 189 0.16 -4.44 20.64
CA LEU A 189 -0.78 -3.44 21.16
C LEU A 189 -1.30 -2.51 20.04
N SER A 190 -1.16 -2.95 18.78
CA SER A 190 -1.52 -2.14 17.61
C SER A 190 -2.99 -1.77 17.53
N PHE A 191 -3.36 -0.81 16.70
CA PHE A 191 -4.76 -0.42 16.44
C PHE A 191 -5.54 -0.19 17.74
N ASN A 192 -5.04 0.72 18.56
CA ASN A 192 -5.66 1.14 19.83
C ASN A 192 -5.59 2.67 19.94
N HIS A 193 -5.93 3.22 21.10
CA HIS A 193 -5.86 4.64 21.41
C HIS A 193 -4.82 4.92 22.51
N LEU A 194 -3.74 4.12 22.55
CA LEU A 194 -2.65 4.34 23.50
C LEU A 194 -1.99 5.68 23.18
N SER A 195 -1.76 6.47 24.21
CA SER A 195 -1.28 7.85 24.10
C SER A 195 -0.11 8.09 25.06
N TYR A 196 0.38 9.32 25.07
CA TYR A 196 1.56 9.75 25.85
C TYR A 196 2.88 9.18 25.31
N ALA A 197 3.98 9.58 25.96
CA ALA A 197 5.31 9.09 25.65
C ALA A 197 5.50 7.68 26.23
N ILE A 198 6.20 6.81 25.48
CA ILE A 198 6.69 5.55 26.02
C ILE A 198 7.68 5.88 27.16
N PRO A 199 7.46 5.37 28.38
CA PRO A 199 8.30 5.75 29.51
C PRO A 199 9.78 5.44 29.25
N PRO A 200 10.72 6.36 29.50
CA PRO A 200 12.15 6.14 29.25
C PRO A 200 12.79 5.15 30.23
N ARG A 201 12.02 4.58 31.17
CA ARG A 201 12.44 3.49 32.05
C ARG A 201 11.88 2.14 31.62
N LEU A 202 10.99 2.11 30.63
CA LEU A 202 10.44 0.88 30.09
C LEU A 202 11.55 0.16 29.31
N VAL A 203 11.91 -1.03 29.78
CA VAL A 203 12.86 -1.93 29.14
C VAL A 203 12.10 -3.21 28.87
N PHE A 204 12.01 -3.59 27.60
CA PHE A 204 11.33 -4.82 27.22
C PHE A 204 12.20 -6.06 27.49
N SER A 205 11.59 -7.24 27.45
CA SER A 205 12.29 -8.50 27.63
C SER A 205 13.43 -8.66 26.61
N GLU A 206 14.55 -9.25 27.04
CA GLU A 206 15.64 -9.66 26.15
C GLU A 206 15.19 -10.74 25.15
N LYS A 207 14.10 -11.47 25.45
CA LYS A 207 13.51 -12.51 24.60
C LYS A 207 12.54 -11.96 23.54
N LEU A 208 12.30 -10.64 23.53
CA LEU A 208 11.33 -10.05 22.62
C LEU A 208 11.80 -10.21 21.16
N VAL A 209 10.91 -10.77 20.34
CA VAL A 209 11.10 -11.03 18.91
C VAL A 209 10.22 -10.09 18.08
N VAL A 210 9.00 -9.84 18.53
CA VAL A 210 8.02 -8.98 17.85
C VAL A 210 7.54 -7.91 18.82
N LEU A 211 7.70 -6.64 18.41
CA LEU A 211 7.11 -5.49 19.07
C LEU A 211 6.27 -4.70 18.06
N ASP A 212 4.95 -4.74 18.23
CA ASP A 212 4.01 -3.97 17.43
C ASP A 212 3.21 -3.02 18.32
N LEU A 213 3.49 -1.72 18.17
CA LEU A 213 2.78 -0.61 18.82
C LEU A 213 2.14 0.33 17.78
N SER A 214 1.97 -0.15 16.54
CA SER A 214 1.49 0.66 15.42
C SER A 214 0.05 1.13 15.60
N PHE A 215 -0.39 2.13 14.82
CA PHE A 215 -1.77 2.62 14.82
C PHE A 215 -2.28 2.98 16.22
N ASN A 216 -1.58 3.92 16.86
CA ASN A 216 -1.90 4.46 18.18
C ASN A 216 -1.68 5.99 18.20
N ASP A 217 -1.86 6.63 19.35
CA ASP A 217 -1.60 8.06 19.58
C ASP A 217 -0.31 8.29 20.40
N LEU A 218 0.64 7.35 20.39
CA LEU A 218 1.89 7.46 21.14
C LEU A 218 2.72 8.62 20.57
N SER A 219 3.33 9.39 21.45
CA SER A 219 3.99 10.65 21.07
C SER A 219 5.40 10.78 21.66
N SER A 220 6.05 11.92 21.42
CA SER A 220 7.40 12.23 21.91
C SER A 220 8.48 11.45 21.15
N LEU A 221 9.68 11.36 21.72
CA LEU A 221 10.84 10.75 21.07
C LEU A 221 10.72 9.22 21.02
N LEU A 222 11.33 8.61 20.01
CA LEU A 222 11.49 7.16 19.94
C LEU A 222 12.28 6.64 21.17
N PRO A 223 11.89 5.49 21.78
CA PRO A 223 12.49 5.04 23.02
C PRO A 223 13.84 4.38 22.77
N VAL A 224 14.92 5.03 23.19
CA VAL A 224 16.30 4.53 23.05
C VAL A 224 16.48 3.16 23.75
N LYS A 225 15.71 2.91 24.81
CA LYS A 225 15.79 1.69 25.63
C LYS A 225 15.28 0.42 24.97
N ILE A 226 14.51 0.52 23.89
CA ILE A 226 14.14 -0.66 23.07
C ILE A 226 15.41 -1.39 22.62
N ALA A 227 16.48 -0.63 22.38
CA ALA A 227 17.75 -1.14 21.93
C ALA A 227 18.84 -1.11 23.03
N GLU A 228 18.53 -0.96 24.32
CA GLU A 228 19.58 -1.05 25.36
C GLU A 228 20.04 -2.49 25.64
N THR A 229 19.26 -3.50 25.30
CA THR A 229 19.53 -4.94 25.53
C THR A 229 20.19 -5.66 24.35
N THR A 230 20.92 -4.93 23.51
CA THR A 230 21.37 -5.35 22.15
C THR A 230 22.21 -6.62 22.09
N ASP A 231 23.03 -6.92 23.10
CA ASP A 231 23.91 -8.10 23.05
C ASP A 231 23.13 -9.43 23.15
N LYS A 232 21.86 -9.36 23.56
CA LYS A 232 20.94 -10.51 23.71
C LYS A 232 19.60 -10.31 23.01
N SER A 233 19.35 -9.13 22.42
CA SER A 233 18.06 -8.81 21.81
C SER A 233 17.83 -9.67 20.56
N GLY A 234 16.79 -10.50 20.62
CA GLY A 234 16.29 -11.28 19.50
C GLY A 234 15.26 -10.55 18.65
N LEU A 235 15.17 -9.22 18.73
CA LEU A 235 14.10 -8.46 18.08
C LEU A 235 14.22 -8.55 16.55
N VAL A 236 13.20 -9.11 15.91
CA VAL A 236 13.11 -9.35 14.47
C VAL A 236 12.20 -8.31 13.82
N LEU A 237 11.10 -7.93 14.49
CA LEU A 237 10.15 -6.93 14.03
C LEU A 237 10.00 -5.80 15.05
N LEU A 238 10.16 -4.56 14.56
CA LEU A 238 9.81 -3.35 15.28
C LEU A 238 8.84 -2.52 14.43
N ASP A 239 7.59 -2.44 14.86
CA ASP A 239 6.57 -1.59 14.23
C ASP A 239 6.08 -0.53 15.22
N LEU A 240 6.41 0.72 14.90
CA LEU A 240 5.98 1.93 15.60
C LEU A 240 5.27 2.89 14.64
N SER A 241 4.82 2.39 13.47
CA SER A 241 4.17 3.19 12.44
C SER A 241 2.83 3.78 12.92
N ASN A 242 2.32 4.79 12.22
CA ASN A 242 1.00 5.37 12.48
C ASN A 242 0.85 5.82 13.95
N ASN A 243 1.76 6.69 14.38
CA ASN A 243 1.80 7.29 15.70
C ASN A 243 2.15 8.78 15.58
N ARG A 244 2.52 9.43 16.69
CA ARG A 244 2.92 10.85 16.76
C ARG A 244 4.36 11.01 17.26
N PHE A 245 5.23 10.03 17.01
CA PHE A 245 6.63 10.10 17.43
C PHE A 245 7.36 11.23 16.69
N SER A 246 8.24 11.94 17.39
CA SER A 246 8.98 13.08 16.84
C SER A 246 10.47 13.00 17.17
N GLY A 247 11.25 13.95 16.64
CA GLY A 247 12.71 13.94 16.75
C GLY A 247 13.37 12.91 15.84
N GLY A 248 14.68 12.72 15.98
CA GLY A 248 15.45 11.83 15.11
C GLY A 248 15.38 10.36 15.47
N ILE A 249 15.64 9.51 14.47
CA ILE A 249 15.82 8.07 14.65
C ILE A 249 17.08 7.85 15.54
N PRO A 250 16.95 7.30 16.76
CA PRO A 250 18.10 7.15 17.65
C PRO A 250 19.12 6.17 17.09
N LEU A 251 20.41 6.52 17.17
CA LEU A 251 21.51 5.63 16.74
C LEU A 251 21.44 4.24 17.37
N LYS A 252 20.90 4.12 18.59
CA LYS A 252 20.76 2.84 19.28
C LYS A 252 19.87 1.84 18.52
N VAL A 253 18.89 2.30 17.74
CA VAL A 253 18.07 1.42 16.88
C VAL A 253 18.94 0.65 15.88
N THR A 254 20.05 1.24 15.42
CA THR A 254 21.02 0.60 14.51
C THR A 254 21.90 -0.48 15.16
N GLU A 255 21.68 -0.77 16.44
CA GLU A 255 22.37 -1.81 17.20
C GLU A 255 21.53 -3.08 17.34
N LEU A 256 20.26 -3.09 16.92
CA LEU A 256 19.36 -4.26 16.93
C LEU A 256 19.73 -5.27 15.84
N LYS A 257 20.81 -6.03 16.03
CA LYS A 257 21.44 -6.86 14.97
C LYS A 257 20.54 -7.95 14.38
N SER A 258 19.52 -8.40 15.10
CA SER A 258 18.58 -9.42 14.65
C SER A 258 17.42 -8.86 13.82
N LEU A 259 17.32 -7.52 13.68
CA LEU A 259 16.16 -6.86 13.08
C LEU A 259 16.06 -7.16 11.58
N GLN A 260 14.87 -7.58 11.17
CA GLN A 260 14.53 -7.90 9.78
C GLN A 260 13.48 -6.92 9.21
N VAL A 261 12.61 -6.38 10.06
CA VAL A 261 11.56 -5.44 9.66
C VAL A 261 11.57 -4.22 10.58
N LEU A 262 11.70 -3.03 9.98
CA LEU A 262 11.61 -1.75 10.67
C LEU A 262 10.53 -0.87 10.03
N PHE A 263 9.45 -0.64 10.77
CA PHE A 263 8.36 0.24 10.36
C PHE A 263 8.24 1.43 11.30
N LEU A 264 8.51 2.62 10.76
CA LEU A 264 8.39 3.90 11.46
C LEU A 264 7.53 4.92 10.67
N SER A 265 6.82 4.46 9.64
CA SER A 265 6.04 5.33 8.75
C SER A 265 4.90 6.05 9.47
N HIS A 266 4.38 7.13 8.86
CA HIS A 266 3.29 7.94 9.41
C HIS A 266 3.56 8.41 10.85
N ASN A 267 4.64 9.15 11.02
CA ASN A 267 5.04 9.80 12.27
C ASN A 267 5.49 11.25 11.99
N LEU A 268 6.07 11.91 12.98
CA LEU A 268 6.62 13.27 12.90
C LEU A 268 8.16 13.25 13.07
N LEU A 269 8.82 12.17 12.63
CA LEU A 269 10.27 12.00 12.80
C LEU A 269 11.02 13.01 11.93
N THR A 270 12.07 13.61 12.48
CA THR A 270 12.90 14.64 11.83
C THR A 270 14.36 14.23 11.79
N GLY A 271 15.22 15.03 11.14
CA GLY A 271 16.66 14.75 11.06
C GLY A 271 17.00 13.64 10.08
N GLU A 272 18.25 13.19 10.11
CA GLU A 272 18.78 12.29 9.09
C GLU A 272 18.54 10.81 9.38
N ILE A 273 18.47 9.99 8.32
CA ILE A 273 18.54 8.54 8.44
C ILE A 273 19.95 8.17 8.93
N PRO A 274 20.11 7.50 10.08
CA PRO A 274 21.44 7.24 10.63
C PRO A 274 22.25 6.31 9.71
N ALA A 275 23.44 6.74 9.28
CA ALA A 275 24.30 5.94 8.40
C ALA A 275 24.64 4.54 8.95
N ARG A 276 24.64 4.38 10.29
CA ARG A 276 24.84 3.10 10.95
C ARG A 276 23.72 2.08 10.71
N ILE A 277 22.60 2.46 10.08
CA ILE A 277 21.54 1.54 9.69
C ILE A 277 22.07 0.38 8.84
N GLY A 278 23.10 0.62 8.04
CA GLY A 278 23.84 -0.40 7.29
C GLY A 278 24.47 -1.52 8.12
N ASN A 279 24.56 -1.35 9.45
CA ASN A 279 25.03 -2.42 10.33
C ASN A 279 23.95 -3.45 10.68
N LEU A 280 22.73 -3.30 10.17
CA LEU A 280 21.60 -4.22 10.35
C LEU A 280 21.53 -5.17 9.15
N THR A 281 22.45 -6.13 9.10
CA THR A 281 22.68 -6.98 7.93
C THR A 281 21.56 -7.98 7.61
N TYR A 282 20.62 -8.19 8.54
CA TYR A 282 19.44 -9.05 8.36
C TYR A 282 18.19 -8.26 7.93
N LEU A 283 18.30 -6.94 7.80
CA LEU A 283 17.18 -6.07 7.52
C LEU A 283 16.68 -6.30 6.09
N GLN A 284 15.41 -6.70 5.98
CA GLN A 284 14.72 -7.01 4.73
C GLN A 284 13.75 -5.90 4.33
N VAL A 285 13.16 -5.20 5.31
CA VAL A 285 12.18 -4.14 5.03
C VAL A 285 12.46 -2.92 5.89
N ILE A 286 12.53 -1.76 5.23
CA ILE A 286 12.59 -0.44 5.85
C ILE A 286 11.40 0.38 5.30
N ASP A 287 10.48 0.77 6.17
CA ASP A 287 9.47 1.78 5.87
C ASP A 287 9.62 2.98 6.81
N LEU A 288 10.07 4.10 6.25
CA LEU A 288 10.21 5.39 6.92
C LEU A 288 9.31 6.46 6.28
N SER A 289 8.35 6.05 5.45
CA SER A 289 7.49 6.97 4.68
C SER A 289 6.63 7.88 5.56
N TYR A 290 6.14 8.98 4.99
CA TYR A 290 5.25 9.93 5.68
C TYR A 290 5.84 10.40 7.02
N ASN A 291 7.02 11.00 6.95
CA ASN A 291 7.73 11.63 8.06
C ASN A 291 8.29 12.99 7.61
N LEU A 292 9.15 13.61 8.43
CA LEU A 292 9.84 14.87 8.16
C LEU A 292 11.36 14.66 8.13
N LEU A 293 11.82 13.48 7.71
CA LEU A 293 13.24 13.14 7.65
C LEU A 293 13.94 13.99 6.58
N SER A 294 15.19 14.37 6.84
CA SER A 294 15.99 15.23 5.98
C SER A 294 17.38 14.64 5.71
N GLY A 295 18.21 15.36 4.94
CA GLY A 295 19.53 14.87 4.52
C GLY A 295 19.44 13.82 3.42
N SER A 296 20.56 13.20 3.09
CA SER A 296 20.64 12.20 2.01
C SER A 296 20.32 10.79 2.46
N ILE A 297 19.88 9.94 1.52
CA ILE A 297 19.89 8.49 1.72
C ILE A 297 21.35 8.07 2.00
N PRO A 298 21.66 7.49 3.18
CA PRO A 298 23.04 7.25 3.57
C PRO A 298 23.64 6.13 2.73
N LEU A 299 24.84 6.36 2.18
CA LEU A 299 25.60 5.38 1.39
C LEU A 299 25.67 4.01 2.08
N ASN A 300 25.88 3.99 3.39
CA ASN A 300 26.03 2.78 4.18
C ASN A 300 24.78 1.88 4.21
N ILE A 301 23.61 2.33 3.75
CA ILE A 301 22.40 1.51 3.67
C ILE A 301 22.61 0.21 2.86
N VAL A 302 23.60 0.20 1.96
CA VAL A 302 24.06 -0.98 1.20
C VAL A 302 24.53 -2.13 2.07
N GLY A 303 24.90 -1.87 3.34
CA GLY A 303 25.22 -2.90 4.32
C GLY A 303 24.01 -3.76 4.71
N CYS A 304 22.79 -3.28 4.47
CA CYS A 304 21.55 -4.06 4.54
C CYS A 304 21.37 -4.90 3.27
N PHE A 305 22.33 -5.75 2.92
CA PHE A 305 22.35 -6.47 1.62
C PHE A 305 21.19 -7.47 1.43
N GLN A 306 20.38 -7.73 2.46
CA GLN A 306 19.17 -8.56 2.37
C GLN A 306 17.89 -7.75 2.09
N LEU A 307 18.02 -6.44 1.86
CA LEU A 307 16.88 -5.54 1.73
C LEU A 307 16.03 -5.89 0.50
N LEU A 308 14.75 -6.14 0.74
CA LEU A 308 13.71 -6.40 -0.25
C LEU A 308 12.88 -5.15 -0.53
N ALA A 309 12.71 -4.27 0.46
CA ALA A 309 11.93 -3.05 0.30
C ALA A 309 12.54 -1.87 1.06
N LEU A 310 12.74 -0.77 0.33
CA LEU A 310 13.15 0.53 0.85
C LEU A 310 12.07 1.57 0.49
N ILE A 311 11.28 1.96 1.49
CA ILE A 311 10.13 2.85 1.33
C ILE A 311 10.41 4.13 2.14
N LEU A 312 10.65 5.23 1.44
CA LEU A 312 11.10 6.51 1.99
C LEU A 312 10.24 7.70 1.53
N ASN A 313 9.12 7.43 0.85
CA ASN A 313 8.30 8.46 0.23
C ASN A 313 7.67 9.43 1.23
N ASN A 314 7.31 10.62 0.77
CA ASN A 314 6.71 11.68 1.60
C ASN A 314 7.61 12.05 2.79
N ASN A 315 8.82 12.52 2.49
CA ASN A 315 9.79 13.06 3.44
C ASN A 315 10.45 14.33 2.86
N ASN A 316 11.47 14.85 3.54
CA ASN A 316 12.26 16.01 3.10
C ASN A 316 13.71 15.60 2.74
N LEU A 317 13.91 14.37 2.25
CA LEU A 317 15.22 13.83 1.90
C LEU A 317 15.77 14.54 0.66
N SER A 318 17.06 14.81 0.64
CA SER A 318 17.74 15.54 -0.44
C SER A 318 19.05 14.84 -0.86
N GLY A 319 19.87 15.50 -1.68
CA GLY A 319 21.09 14.90 -2.21
C GLY A 319 20.84 14.05 -3.45
N GLN A 320 21.70 13.07 -3.72
CA GLN A 320 21.67 12.26 -4.95
C GLN A 320 21.50 10.77 -4.63
N ILE A 321 20.93 10.03 -5.58
CA ILE A 321 20.92 8.56 -5.58
C ILE A 321 22.38 8.08 -5.71
N GLN A 322 22.90 7.42 -4.67
CA GLN A 322 24.31 6.99 -4.66
C GLN A 322 24.53 5.77 -5.57
N PRO A 323 25.62 5.72 -6.35
CA PRO A 323 25.92 4.61 -7.25
C PRO A 323 25.95 3.23 -6.58
N GLU A 324 26.38 3.16 -5.32
CA GLU A 324 26.59 1.93 -4.57
C GLU A 324 25.29 1.23 -4.15
N LEU A 325 24.13 1.87 -4.34
CA LEU A 325 22.82 1.22 -4.16
C LEU A 325 22.67 -0.03 -5.03
N ASP A 326 23.50 -0.17 -6.08
CA ASP A 326 23.61 -1.37 -6.92
C ASP A 326 23.97 -2.66 -6.16
N ALA A 327 24.52 -2.54 -4.95
CA ALA A 327 24.79 -3.67 -4.05
C ALA A 327 23.53 -4.31 -3.46
N LEU A 328 22.37 -3.65 -3.52
CA LEU A 328 21.09 -4.16 -3.03
C LEU A 328 20.39 -5.01 -4.11
N ASP A 329 21.03 -6.10 -4.54
CA ASP A 329 20.57 -6.92 -5.67
C ASP A 329 19.21 -7.61 -5.45
N SER A 330 18.82 -7.79 -4.18
CA SER A 330 17.57 -8.41 -3.73
C SER A 330 16.42 -7.41 -3.61
N LEU A 331 16.68 -6.11 -3.83
CA LEU A 331 15.70 -5.05 -3.68
C LEU A 331 14.59 -5.17 -4.73
N ARG A 332 13.35 -5.28 -4.26
CA ARG A 332 12.13 -5.40 -5.06
C ARG A 332 11.35 -4.08 -5.11
N ILE A 333 11.38 -3.31 -4.03
CA ILE A 333 10.68 -2.04 -3.91
C ILE A 333 11.68 -0.94 -3.57
N LEU A 334 11.73 0.08 -4.42
CA LEU A 334 12.42 1.33 -4.14
C LEU A 334 11.47 2.50 -4.38
N ASP A 335 10.92 3.05 -3.30
CA ASP A 335 10.02 4.19 -3.33
C ASP A 335 10.65 5.36 -2.57
N ILE A 336 11.05 6.39 -3.32
CA ILE A 336 11.62 7.64 -2.80
C ILE A 336 10.79 8.85 -3.22
N SER A 337 9.55 8.62 -3.65
CA SER A 337 8.68 9.65 -4.20
C SER A 337 8.36 10.76 -3.19
N ASN A 338 8.01 11.95 -3.66
CA ASN A 338 7.67 13.10 -2.80
C ASN A 338 8.79 13.43 -1.80
N ASN A 339 9.96 13.78 -2.34
CA ASN A 339 11.15 14.21 -1.61
C ASN A 339 11.86 15.35 -2.39
N GLU A 340 13.06 15.75 -1.96
CA GLU A 340 13.91 16.75 -2.61
C GLU A 340 15.16 16.11 -3.26
N ILE A 341 15.10 14.83 -3.65
CA ILE A 341 16.22 14.11 -4.27
C ILE A 341 16.53 14.72 -5.64
N SER A 342 17.81 14.85 -5.96
CA SER A 342 18.32 15.55 -7.14
C SER A 342 19.42 14.77 -7.85
N GLY A 343 19.93 15.30 -8.97
CA GLY A 343 20.95 14.64 -9.79
C GLY A 343 20.34 13.68 -10.81
N GLU A 344 21.15 12.76 -11.33
CA GLU A 344 20.73 11.77 -12.33
C GLU A 344 20.50 10.39 -11.70
N ILE A 345 19.76 9.52 -12.38
CA ILE A 345 19.69 8.10 -12.01
C ILE A 345 21.03 7.44 -12.40
N PRO A 346 21.83 6.94 -11.45
CA PRO A 346 23.14 6.38 -11.75
C PRO A 346 23.00 5.09 -12.57
N LEU A 347 23.87 4.92 -13.58
CA LEU A 347 23.88 3.72 -14.44
C LEU A 347 24.05 2.42 -13.65
N THR A 348 24.74 2.48 -12.51
CA THR A 348 24.99 1.33 -11.64
C THR A 348 23.70 0.79 -11.02
N LEU A 349 22.64 1.59 -10.86
CA LEU A 349 21.36 1.15 -10.30
C LEU A 349 20.71 0.01 -11.11
N ALA A 350 21.14 -0.20 -12.34
CA ALA A 350 20.86 -1.40 -13.14
C ALA A 350 21.30 -2.73 -12.47
N GLY A 351 22.16 -2.67 -11.45
CA GLY A 351 22.57 -3.79 -10.60
C GLY A 351 21.44 -4.37 -9.76
N CYS A 352 20.43 -3.55 -9.40
CA CYS A 352 19.24 -3.96 -8.66
C CYS A 352 18.24 -4.71 -9.55
N LYS A 353 18.62 -5.91 -9.99
CA LYS A 353 17.87 -6.71 -10.99
C LYS A 353 16.52 -7.24 -10.48
N SER A 354 16.33 -7.26 -9.17
CA SER A 354 15.10 -7.76 -8.53
C SER A 354 13.98 -6.71 -8.47
N LEU A 355 14.24 -5.47 -8.92
CA LEU A 355 13.26 -4.39 -8.84
C LEU A 355 11.96 -4.74 -9.57
N GLU A 356 10.86 -4.60 -8.84
CA GLU A 356 9.48 -4.75 -9.30
C GLU A 356 8.75 -3.40 -9.24
N ILE A 357 9.05 -2.55 -8.25
CA ILE A 357 8.46 -1.21 -8.09
C ILE A 357 9.58 -0.18 -7.95
N VAL A 358 9.54 0.83 -8.81
CA VAL A 358 10.39 2.01 -8.77
C VAL A 358 9.50 3.25 -8.83
N ASP A 359 9.40 3.98 -7.72
CA ASP A 359 8.67 5.25 -7.68
C ASP A 359 9.60 6.39 -7.21
N PHE A 360 10.02 7.21 -8.16
CA PHE A 360 10.88 8.37 -7.96
C PHE A 360 10.12 9.68 -8.22
N SER A 361 8.79 9.63 -8.26
CA SER A 361 7.98 10.78 -8.63
C SER A 361 8.10 11.93 -7.64
N PHE A 362 7.79 13.15 -8.09
CA PHE A 362 7.79 14.37 -7.28
C PHE A 362 9.11 14.59 -6.53
N ASN A 363 10.18 14.69 -7.30
CA ASN A 363 11.54 14.99 -6.83
C ASN A 363 12.18 16.05 -7.75
N ASN A 364 13.47 16.31 -7.60
CA ASN A 364 14.25 17.21 -8.44
C ASN A 364 15.29 16.44 -9.30
N LEU A 365 14.98 15.20 -9.69
CA LEU A 365 15.85 14.37 -10.53
C LEU A 365 15.89 14.91 -11.97
N SER A 366 16.98 14.63 -12.67
CA SER A 366 17.29 15.15 -14.00
C SER A 366 18.12 14.17 -14.81
N GLY A 367 18.58 14.59 -15.99
CA GLY A 367 19.31 13.75 -16.93
C GLY A 367 18.38 13.01 -17.89
N ASN A 368 18.93 12.02 -18.59
CA ASN A 368 18.20 11.24 -19.59
C ASN A 368 17.97 9.80 -19.11
N LEU A 369 16.93 9.15 -19.63
CA LEU A 369 16.73 7.71 -19.43
C LEU A 369 17.84 6.92 -20.12
N ASN A 370 18.39 5.92 -19.43
CA ASN A 370 19.55 5.18 -19.90
C ASN A 370 19.21 3.70 -20.16
N ASP A 371 19.90 3.07 -21.12
CA ASP A 371 19.66 1.68 -21.52
C ASP A 371 19.96 0.67 -20.40
N ALA A 372 20.69 1.06 -19.35
CA ALA A 372 20.96 0.16 -18.23
C ALA A 372 19.67 -0.20 -17.47
N MET A 373 18.65 0.66 -17.50
CA MET A 373 17.31 0.40 -16.91
C MET A 373 16.61 -0.83 -17.53
N THR A 374 17.01 -1.28 -18.72
CA THR A 374 16.51 -2.54 -19.32
C THR A 374 16.84 -3.77 -18.49
N LYS A 375 17.75 -3.67 -17.52
CA LYS A 375 18.10 -4.76 -16.59
C LYS A 375 17.03 -5.02 -15.52
N TRP A 376 16.09 -4.11 -15.30
CA TRP A 376 14.97 -4.31 -14.38
C TRP A 376 13.87 -5.16 -15.03
N SER A 377 14.17 -6.42 -15.35
CA SER A 377 13.26 -7.29 -16.12
C SER A 377 11.96 -7.66 -15.38
N ASN A 378 11.93 -7.48 -14.06
CA ASN A 378 10.78 -7.80 -13.21
C ASN A 378 9.87 -6.59 -12.96
N LEU A 379 10.16 -5.44 -13.57
CA LEU A 379 9.47 -4.18 -13.30
C LEU A 379 7.97 -4.28 -13.62
N LYS A 380 7.15 -3.93 -12.63
CA LYS A 380 5.68 -3.86 -12.67
C LYS A 380 5.19 -2.42 -12.60
N TYR A 381 5.92 -1.55 -11.92
CA TYR A 381 5.55 -0.14 -11.75
C TYR A 381 6.79 0.75 -11.87
N LEU A 382 6.72 1.73 -12.78
CA LEU A 382 7.74 2.77 -12.94
C LEU A 382 7.06 4.13 -12.92
N SER A 383 7.41 4.97 -11.94
CA SER A 383 7.00 6.37 -11.92
C SER A 383 8.20 7.30 -11.74
N LEU A 384 8.35 8.23 -12.69
CA LEU A 384 9.33 9.31 -12.68
C LEU A 384 8.64 10.69 -12.74
N ALA A 385 7.33 10.72 -12.46
CA ALA A 385 6.49 11.90 -12.65
C ALA A 385 6.99 13.13 -11.88
N GLY A 386 6.72 14.34 -12.38
CA GLY A 386 7.00 15.58 -11.64
C GLY A 386 8.48 15.77 -11.29
N ASN A 387 9.37 15.60 -12.28
CA ASN A 387 10.82 15.75 -12.13
C ASN A 387 11.36 16.71 -13.23
N SER A 388 12.68 16.74 -13.42
CA SER A 388 13.36 17.49 -14.48
C SER A 388 14.08 16.60 -15.50
N PHE A 389 13.60 15.37 -15.74
CA PHE A 389 14.17 14.50 -16.76
C PHE A 389 13.99 15.08 -18.16
N SER A 390 14.98 14.87 -19.03
CA SER A 390 15.01 15.39 -20.39
C SER A 390 15.47 14.31 -21.39
N GLY A 391 15.68 14.72 -22.65
CA GLY A 391 16.07 13.80 -23.71
C GLY A 391 14.87 13.16 -24.39
N THR A 392 15.15 12.21 -25.28
CA THR A 392 14.12 11.47 -26.01
C THR A 392 13.67 10.23 -25.27
N LEU A 393 12.41 9.84 -25.43
CA LEU A 393 11.89 8.59 -24.89
C LEU A 393 12.57 7.38 -25.56
N PRO A 394 13.12 6.43 -24.79
CA PRO A 394 13.83 5.28 -25.35
C PRO A 394 12.86 4.19 -25.83
N SER A 395 13.23 3.47 -26.89
CA SER A 395 12.38 2.44 -27.50
C SER A 395 12.13 1.22 -26.62
N TRP A 396 13.01 0.95 -25.64
CA TRP A 396 12.84 -0.14 -24.68
C TRP A 396 11.79 0.14 -23.61
N LEU A 397 11.33 1.39 -23.45
CA LEU A 397 10.39 1.79 -22.38
C LEU A 397 9.13 0.92 -22.36
N LEU A 398 8.65 0.50 -23.53
CA LEU A 398 7.42 -0.27 -23.70
C LEU A 398 7.66 -1.79 -23.85
N THR A 399 8.87 -2.26 -23.55
CA THR A 399 9.28 -3.66 -23.77
C THR A 399 9.34 -4.52 -22.50
N PHE A 400 9.15 -3.93 -21.32
CA PHE A 400 9.15 -4.67 -20.05
C PHE A 400 7.97 -5.67 -20.01
N GLY A 401 8.26 -6.94 -19.78
CA GLY A 401 7.27 -8.02 -19.88
C GLY A 401 6.15 -7.97 -18.83
N SER A 402 6.48 -7.52 -17.62
CA SER A 402 5.58 -7.52 -16.45
C SER A 402 5.04 -6.14 -16.09
N ILE A 403 5.36 -5.10 -16.86
CA ILE A 403 5.01 -3.72 -16.53
C ILE A 403 3.49 -3.53 -16.57
N GLN A 404 2.96 -2.82 -15.58
CA GLN A 404 1.56 -2.46 -15.45
C GLN A 404 1.38 -0.95 -15.55
N MET A 405 2.27 -0.16 -14.95
CA MET A 405 2.20 1.29 -14.99
C MET A 405 3.54 1.91 -15.40
N ILE A 406 3.48 2.86 -16.32
CA ILE A 406 4.56 3.78 -16.65
C ILE A 406 4.04 5.19 -16.51
N ASP A 407 4.59 5.95 -15.57
CA ASP A 407 4.28 7.37 -15.38
C ASP A 407 5.54 8.22 -15.55
N LEU A 408 5.60 8.99 -16.64
CA LEU A 408 6.67 9.94 -16.93
C LEU A 408 6.15 11.38 -16.98
N SER A 409 4.96 11.63 -16.43
CA SER A 409 4.28 12.91 -16.54
C SER A 409 5.06 14.07 -15.89
N GLY A 410 4.82 15.31 -16.32
CA GLY A 410 5.42 16.49 -15.68
C GLY A 410 6.95 16.50 -15.72
N ASN A 411 7.51 16.30 -16.92
CA ASN A 411 8.95 16.27 -17.16
C ASN A 411 9.31 17.14 -18.39
N LYS A 412 10.55 17.02 -18.87
CA LYS A 412 11.09 17.76 -20.02
C LYS A 412 11.47 16.83 -21.17
N PHE A 413 10.80 15.68 -21.31
CA PHE A 413 11.03 14.77 -22.43
C PHE A 413 10.60 15.41 -23.74
N PHE A 414 11.39 15.25 -24.80
CA PHE A 414 11.11 15.80 -26.13
C PHE A 414 11.31 14.76 -27.23
N GLY A 415 11.01 15.11 -28.47
CA GLY A 415 11.08 14.18 -29.60
C GLY A 415 9.79 13.39 -29.75
N PHE A 416 9.89 12.21 -30.35
CA PHE A 416 8.74 11.39 -30.69
C PHE A 416 8.45 10.33 -29.61
N ILE A 417 7.20 9.93 -29.47
CA ILE A 417 6.86 8.67 -28.80
C ILE A 417 7.43 7.54 -29.68
N PRO A 418 8.29 6.66 -29.14
CA PRO A 418 8.98 5.66 -29.94
C PRO A 418 7.99 4.60 -30.47
N ASP A 419 8.13 4.25 -31.74
CA ASP A 419 7.46 3.10 -32.36
C ASP A 419 8.20 1.82 -31.93
N GLY A 420 8.03 1.47 -30.66
CA GLY A 420 8.69 0.33 -30.01
C GLY A 420 7.95 -0.98 -30.26
N ASN A 421 8.50 -2.08 -29.74
CA ASN A 421 7.78 -3.35 -29.71
C ASN A 421 6.67 -3.30 -28.64
N PHE A 422 5.52 -2.74 -29.00
CA PHE A 422 4.33 -2.64 -28.16
C PHE A 422 3.84 -4.00 -27.66
N ASN A 423 4.23 -5.11 -28.30
CA ASN A 423 3.85 -6.48 -27.92
C ASN A 423 4.74 -7.08 -26.80
N GLY A 424 5.61 -6.28 -26.18
CA GLY A 424 6.54 -6.75 -25.14
C GLY A 424 5.89 -7.01 -23.78
N SER A 425 4.96 -6.15 -23.35
CA SER A 425 4.26 -6.27 -22.06
C SER A 425 3.04 -7.18 -22.15
N LEU A 426 2.97 -8.19 -21.27
CA LEU A 426 1.80 -9.06 -21.19
C LEU A 426 0.56 -8.29 -20.70
N ASN A 427 0.72 -7.35 -19.77
CA ASN A 427 -0.41 -6.61 -19.21
C ASN A 427 -0.98 -5.61 -20.22
N PHE A 428 -0.13 -4.91 -20.98
CA PHE A 428 -0.60 -3.97 -22.01
C PHE A 428 -1.29 -4.67 -23.20
N ASN A 429 -1.01 -5.96 -23.42
CA ASN A 429 -1.56 -6.74 -24.54
C ASN A 429 -2.55 -7.82 -24.12
N ASP A 430 -3.15 -7.71 -22.93
CA ASP A 430 -4.22 -8.61 -22.47
C ASP A 430 -3.82 -10.09 -22.31
N GLY A 431 -2.55 -10.38 -22.01
CA GLY A 431 -2.00 -11.74 -21.95
C GLY A 431 -2.55 -12.66 -20.85
N ASP A 432 -3.45 -12.19 -19.98
CA ASP A 432 -3.82 -12.88 -18.73
C ASP A 432 -5.28 -13.35 -18.64
N ILE A 433 -6.14 -13.04 -19.63
CA ILE A 433 -7.57 -13.46 -19.60
C ILE A 433 -7.74 -14.98 -19.81
N VAL A 434 -6.77 -15.67 -20.43
CA VAL A 434 -6.91 -17.11 -20.74
C VAL A 434 -6.46 -18.03 -19.59
N ARG A 435 -5.75 -17.53 -18.55
CA ARG A 435 -5.20 -18.39 -17.47
C ARG A 435 -5.88 -18.26 -16.10
N ARG A 436 -6.76 -17.27 -15.89
CA ARG A 436 -7.54 -17.16 -14.65
C ARG A 436 -8.75 -18.10 -14.67
N MET A 437 -8.52 -19.37 -14.33
CA MET A 437 -9.60 -20.28 -13.91
C MET A 437 -10.31 -19.71 -12.68
N PRO A 438 -11.66 -19.79 -12.59
CA PRO A 438 -12.43 -19.17 -11.51
C PRO A 438 -12.46 -20.08 -10.28
N THR A 439 -11.50 -19.96 -9.37
CA THR A 439 -11.60 -20.61 -8.04
C THR A 439 -11.37 -19.67 -6.86
N GLU A 440 -11.12 -18.38 -7.08
CA GLU A 440 -11.15 -17.37 -6.03
C GLU A 440 -11.99 -16.18 -6.46
N PRO A 441 -12.74 -15.54 -5.54
CA PRO A 441 -13.52 -14.35 -5.87
C PRO A 441 -12.55 -13.31 -6.43
N VAL A 442 -12.80 -12.88 -7.67
CA VAL A 442 -12.06 -11.83 -8.36
C VAL A 442 -12.16 -10.57 -7.51
N ASP A 443 -11.13 -10.31 -6.71
CA ASP A 443 -10.94 -9.00 -6.11
C ASP A 443 -10.79 -8.03 -7.30
N ALA A 444 -11.79 -7.18 -7.50
CA ALA A 444 -11.87 -6.24 -8.61
C ALA A 444 -10.81 -5.11 -8.51
N SER A 445 -9.88 -5.21 -7.56
CA SER A 445 -8.77 -4.29 -7.37
C SER A 445 -7.58 -4.71 -8.25
N HIS A 446 -7.26 -3.92 -9.27
CA HIS A 446 -6.08 -4.09 -10.13
C HIS A 446 -4.81 -3.60 -9.41
N ASN A 447 -4.68 -3.91 -8.12
CA ASN A 447 -3.59 -3.40 -7.29
C ASN A 447 -2.28 -4.11 -7.67
N VAL A 448 -1.21 -3.34 -7.85
CA VAL A 448 0.15 -3.90 -7.82
C VAL A 448 0.43 -4.26 -6.35
N GLU A 449 0.23 -5.52 -6.00
CA GLU A 449 0.52 -6.04 -4.66
C GLU A 449 1.82 -6.83 -4.66
N ILE A 450 2.76 -6.41 -3.82
CA ILE A 450 3.95 -7.19 -3.49
C ILE A 450 3.78 -7.71 -2.08
N LYS A 451 3.63 -9.04 -1.97
CA LYS A 451 3.65 -9.75 -0.68
C LYS A 451 5.10 -10.14 -0.35
N MET A 452 5.44 -9.94 0.92
CA MET A 452 6.70 -10.36 1.54
C MET A 452 6.32 -11.13 2.80
N SER A 453 6.98 -12.26 3.01
CA SER A 453 6.69 -13.15 4.13
C SER A 453 7.97 -13.39 4.91
N LEU A 454 7.86 -13.29 6.23
CA LEU A 454 8.96 -13.45 7.15
C LEU A 454 8.65 -14.60 8.10
N LEU A 455 9.51 -15.63 8.12
CA LEU A 455 9.39 -16.71 9.09
C LEU A 455 9.98 -16.26 10.43
N VAL A 456 9.15 -16.24 11.47
CA VAL A 456 9.57 -15.99 12.85
C VAL A 456 9.95 -17.31 13.53
N VAL A 457 10.83 -17.23 14.53
CA VAL A 457 11.47 -18.38 15.22
C VAL A 457 10.48 -19.45 15.74
N ASP A 458 9.21 -19.11 15.96
CA ASP A 458 8.18 -20.02 16.47
C ASP A 458 7.30 -20.66 15.36
N GLY A 459 7.67 -20.52 14.09
CA GLY A 459 6.92 -21.07 12.95
C GLY A 459 5.74 -20.21 12.48
N ASN A 460 5.50 -19.07 13.14
CA ASN A 460 4.57 -18.06 12.66
C ASN A 460 5.17 -17.29 11.48
N GLU A 461 4.40 -17.17 10.40
CA GLU A 461 4.76 -16.38 9.22
C GLU A 461 4.15 -14.98 9.35
N LEU A 462 4.99 -13.95 9.42
CA LEU A 462 4.55 -12.57 9.33
C LEU A 462 4.47 -12.18 7.85
N ASN A 463 3.27 -11.80 7.41
CA ASN A 463 3.02 -11.41 6.03
C ASN A 463 2.84 -9.90 5.94
N PHE A 464 3.62 -9.26 5.08
CA PHE A 464 3.55 -7.84 4.76
C PHE A 464 3.20 -7.66 3.29
N GLY A 465 2.31 -6.73 3.01
CA GLY A 465 1.92 -6.38 1.65
C GLY A 465 2.21 -4.92 1.37
N TYR A 466 2.93 -4.62 0.30
CA TYR A 466 2.96 -3.29 -0.29
C TYR A 466 1.97 -3.25 -1.44
N ARG A 467 0.94 -2.41 -1.33
CA ARG A 467 -0.15 -2.32 -2.30
C ARG A 467 -0.15 -0.93 -2.93
N LEU A 468 0.09 -0.87 -4.23
CA LEU A 468 -0.18 0.31 -5.03
C LEU A 468 -1.50 0.11 -5.78
N SER A 469 -2.45 1.01 -5.55
CA SER A 469 -3.64 1.12 -6.39
C SER A 469 -3.26 1.85 -7.67
N SER A 470 -3.01 1.11 -8.75
CA SER A 470 -2.69 1.66 -10.07
C SER A 470 -3.49 0.94 -11.15
N SER A 471 -3.89 1.65 -12.19
CA SER A 471 -4.50 1.03 -13.37
C SER A 471 -3.39 0.51 -14.29
N VAL A 472 -3.70 -0.43 -15.17
CA VAL A 472 -2.75 -0.81 -16.22
C VAL A 472 -2.67 0.36 -17.22
N GLY A 473 -1.58 1.12 -17.21
CA GLY A 473 -1.58 2.45 -17.81
C GLY A 473 -0.24 3.03 -18.24
N ILE A 474 -0.35 4.05 -19.09
CA ILE A 474 0.75 4.89 -19.55
C ILE A 474 0.36 6.36 -19.36
N ASP A 475 1.17 7.10 -18.61
CA ASP A 475 1.10 8.56 -18.51
C ASP A 475 2.37 9.21 -19.05
N LEU A 476 2.23 9.99 -20.12
CA LEU A 476 3.29 10.81 -20.70
C LEU A 476 2.90 12.29 -20.75
N SER A 477 1.90 12.70 -19.95
CA SER A 477 1.37 14.05 -19.99
C SER A 477 2.36 15.11 -19.49
N ASP A 478 2.10 16.37 -19.80
CA ASP A 478 2.91 17.51 -19.34
C ASP A 478 4.41 17.33 -19.65
N ASN A 479 4.70 17.18 -20.94
CA ASN A 479 6.04 17.02 -21.48
C ASN A 479 6.18 17.87 -22.78
N MET A 480 7.30 17.74 -23.48
CA MET A 480 7.58 18.42 -24.74
C MET A 480 7.59 17.46 -25.95
N LEU A 481 6.81 16.37 -25.89
CA LEU A 481 6.74 15.38 -26.97
C LEU A 481 6.03 15.95 -28.19
N HIS A 482 6.47 15.57 -29.38
CA HIS A 482 5.92 16.08 -30.64
C HIS A 482 5.82 15.00 -31.73
N GLY A 483 5.17 15.35 -32.84
CA GLY A 483 4.93 14.45 -33.96
C GLY A 483 3.78 13.48 -33.69
N GLN A 484 3.67 12.47 -34.56
CA GLN A 484 2.51 11.57 -34.58
C GLN A 484 2.56 10.54 -33.46
N ILE A 485 1.38 10.21 -32.91
CA ILE A 485 1.22 9.09 -31.99
C ILE A 485 1.38 7.78 -32.78
N PRO A 486 2.31 6.87 -32.40
CA PRO A 486 2.49 5.61 -33.11
C PRO A 486 1.23 4.75 -33.11
N SER A 487 0.82 4.26 -34.28
CA SER A 487 -0.40 3.46 -34.41
C SER A 487 -0.38 2.15 -33.59
N GLY A 488 0.82 1.64 -33.28
CA GLY A 488 1.01 0.47 -32.41
C GLY A 488 0.55 0.71 -30.96
N LEU A 489 0.57 1.96 -30.47
CA LEU A 489 0.11 2.31 -29.12
C LEU A 489 -1.41 2.06 -28.98
N PHE A 490 -2.19 2.39 -30.00
CA PHE A 490 -3.62 2.10 -30.04
C PHE A 490 -3.95 0.62 -30.25
N GLY A 491 -2.93 -0.22 -30.48
CA GLY A 491 -3.05 -1.68 -30.49
C GLY A 491 -2.99 -2.33 -29.11
N LEU A 492 -2.67 -1.58 -28.04
CA LEU A 492 -2.55 -2.10 -26.68
C LEU A 492 -3.92 -2.38 -26.06
N GLN A 493 -4.36 -3.62 -26.18
CA GLN A 493 -5.71 -4.07 -25.82
C GLN A 493 -5.95 -4.14 -24.30
N GLY A 494 -4.90 -4.40 -23.52
CA GLY A 494 -4.96 -4.51 -22.07
C GLY A 494 -4.83 -3.18 -21.33
N LEU A 495 -4.57 -2.07 -22.05
CA LEU A 495 -4.40 -0.76 -21.44
C LEU A 495 -5.73 -0.20 -20.92
N GLU A 496 -5.77 0.19 -19.66
CA GLU A 496 -6.93 0.78 -18.99
C GLU A 496 -6.83 2.31 -18.87
N TYR A 497 -5.61 2.85 -18.82
CA TYR A 497 -5.35 4.27 -18.65
C TYR A 497 -4.32 4.77 -19.67
N LEU A 498 -4.66 5.81 -20.42
CA LEU A 498 -3.75 6.49 -21.33
C LEU A 498 -3.89 8.01 -21.21
N ASN A 499 -2.81 8.68 -20.84
CA ASN A 499 -2.75 10.13 -20.77
C ASN A 499 -1.53 10.66 -21.54
N LEU A 500 -1.79 11.40 -22.61
CA LEU A 500 -0.80 12.07 -23.45
C LEU A 500 -1.03 13.59 -23.52
N SER A 501 -1.80 14.13 -22.57
CA SER A 501 -2.20 15.54 -22.58
C SER A 501 -1.03 16.49 -22.36
N TYR A 502 -1.20 17.77 -22.68
CA TYR A 502 -0.17 18.81 -22.49
C TYR A 502 1.18 18.45 -23.13
N ASN A 503 1.14 18.23 -24.43
CA ASN A 503 2.31 17.99 -25.26
C ASN A 503 2.17 18.77 -26.59
N PHE A 504 3.07 18.55 -27.54
CA PHE A 504 3.04 19.10 -28.90
C PHE A 504 2.75 18.02 -29.96
N LEU A 505 2.01 16.98 -29.60
CA LEU A 505 1.70 15.87 -30.51
C LEU A 505 0.81 16.35 -31.66
N ASP A 506 1.03 15.82 -32.85
CA ASP A 506 0.28 16.14 -34.06
C ASP A 506 -0.19 14.87 -34.80
N GLY A 507 -0.85 15.05 -35.94
CA GLY A 507 -1.35 13.94 -36.74
C GLY A 507 -2.75 13.51 -36.38
N GLN A 508 -3.19 12.43 -37.02
CA GLN A 508 -4.51 11.85 -36.84
C GLN A 508 -4.48 10.76 -35.76
N VAL A 509 -5.56 10.65 -34.99
CA VAL A 509 -5.76 9.54 -34.06
C VAL A 509 -6.49 8.42 -34.82
N LEU A 510 -5.84 7.27 -34.99
CA LEU A 510 -6.38 6.12 -35.74
C LEU A 510 -6.28 4.84 -34.92
N GLY A 511 -7.31 3.98 -34.98
CA GLY A 511 -7.26 2.65 -34.36
C GLY A 511 -7.68 2.60 -32.89
N LEU A 512 -8.26 3.69 -32.36
CA LEU A 512 -8.67 3.79 -30.95
C LEU A 512 -9.71 2.74 -30.56
N GLU A 513 -10.55 2.31 -31.50
CA GLU A 513 -11.57 1.28 -31.33
C GLU A 513 -11.00 -0.10 -30.93
N LYS A 514 -9.69 -0.30 -31.04
CA LYS A 514 -9.00 -1.55 -30.67
C LYS A 514 -8.66 -1.63 -29.18
N MET A 515 -8.76 -0.56 -28.40
CA MET A 515 -8.36 -0.53 -26.99
C MET A 515 -9.51 -0.87 -26.03
N TRP A 516 -10.02 -2.10 -26.07
CA TRP A 516 -11.29 -2.46 -25.45
C TRP A 516 -11.33 -2.46 -23.92
N ASN A 517 -10.19 -2.58 -23.23
CA ASN A 517 -10.12 -2.42 -21.77
C ASN A 517 -9.96 -0.96 -21.29
N LEU A 518 -9.84 0.00 -22.21
CA LEU A 518 -9.59 1.40 -21.88
C LEU A 518 -10.74 2.01 -21.06
N ARG A 519 -10.38 2.59 -19.91
CA ARG A 519 -11.29 3.28 -18.98
C ARG A 519 -11.09 4.78 -18.99
N THR A 520 -9.86 5.25 -19.19
CA THR A 520 -9.51 6.66 -19.19
C THR A 520 -8.61 6.98 -20.37
N LEU A 521 -9.00 7.99 -21.15
CA LEU A 521 -8.22 8.53 -22.25
C LEU A 521 -8.17 10.06 -22.19
N ASP A 522 -6.98 10.62 -22.09
CA ASP A 522 -6.75 12.06 -22.20
C ASP A 522 -5.68 12.37 -23.26
N LEU A 523 -6.11 13.04 -24.34
CA LEU A 523 -5.25 13.57 -25.42
C LEU A 523 -5.35 15.10 -25.52
N SER A 524 -5.86 15.78 -24.49
CA SER A 524 -6.11 17.22 -24.53
C SER A 524 -4.84 18.05 -24.62
N HIS A 525 -4.96 19.32 -25.01
CA HIS A 525 -3.83 20.25 -25.08
C HIS A 525 -2.67 19.72 -25.93
N ASN A 526 -2.97 19.46 -27.20
CA ASN A 526 -2.01 19.03 -28.22
C ASN A 526 -2.32 19.74 -29.56
N SER A 527 -1.64 19.33 -30.64
CA SER A 527 -1.86 19.80 -32.02
C SER A 527 -2.48 18.71 -32.91
N LEU A 528 -3.22 17.76 -32.34
CA LEU A 528 -3.85 16.66 -33.07
C LEU A 528 -4.92 17.19 -34.03
N TRP A 529 -5.04 16.59 -35.20
CA TRP A 529 -5.93 17.07 -36.26
C TRP A 529 -6.60 15.93 -37.01
N GLY A 530 -7.52 16.29 -37.91
CA GLY A 530 -8.34 15.33 -38.66
C GLY A 530 -9.70 15.10 -38.00
N GLN A 531 -10.37 14.03 -38.38
CA GLN A 531 -11.64 13.63 -37.78
C GLN A 531 -11.41 12.92 -36.46
N ILE A 532 -12.38 13.04 -35.54
CA ILE A 532 -12.39 12.23 -34.32
C ILE A 532 -12.51 10.75 -34.73
N PRO A 533 -11.64 9.84 -34.25
CA PRO A 533 -11.68 8.42 -34.58
C PRO A 533 -13.03 7.81 -34.19
N GLY A 534 -13.67 7.11 -35.14
CA GLY A 534 -15.09 6.71 -35.10
C GLY A 534 -15.53 5.78 -33.97
N ASN A 535 -16.86 5.52 -33.94
CA ASN A 535 -17.63 4.79 -32.92
C ASN A 535 -16.95 4.47 -31.57
N ILE A 536 -16.82 5.49 -30.70
CA ILE A 536 -16.36 5.31 -29.31
C ILE A 536 -17.30 4.44 -28.46
N SER A 537 -18.54 4.20 -28.91
CA SER A 537 -19.47 3.26 -28.23
C SER A 537 -18.94 1.82 -28.17
N SER A 538 -17.97 1.47 -29.04
CA SER A 538 -17.27 0.20 -28.98
C SER A 538 -16.47 0.03 -27.68
N LEU A 539 -15.95 1.12 -27.12
CA LEU A 539 -15.21 1.15 -25.86
C LEU A 539 -16.17 1.22 -24.66
N LYS A 540 -16.80 0.09 -24.35
CA LYS A 540 -17.83 0.00 -23.29
C LYS A 540 -17.31 0.42 -21.91
N ASN A 541 -16.05 0.08 -21.61
CA ASN A 541 -15.41 0.34 -20.33
C ASN A 541 -14.94 1.81 -20.17
N LEU A 542 -14.97 2.60 -21.24
CA LEU A 542 -14.51 3.99 -21.21
C LEU A 542 -15.40 4.84 -20.31
N THR A 543 -14.80 5.40 -19.27
CA THR A 543 -15.44 6.26 -18.27
C THR A 543 -15.03 7.72 -18.39
N LEU A 544 -13.82 8.00 -18.88
CA LEU A 544 -13.32 9.35 -19.07
C LEU A 544 -12.69 9.48 -20.45
N LEU A 545 -13.07 10.54 -21.17
CA LEU A 545 -12.54 10.91 -22.47
C LEU A 545 -12.28 12.41 -22.49
N ASN A 546 -11.09 12.82 -22.96
CA ASN A 546 -10.76 14.22 -23.13
C ASN A 546 -9.91 14.45 -24.40
N PHE A 547 -10.48 15.15 -25.38
CA PHE A 547 -9.86 15.58 -26.64
C PHE A 547 -9.81 17.11 -26.77
N SER A 548 -10.00 17.83 -25.67
CA SER A 548 -10.11 19.28 -25.67
C SER A 548 -8.81 19.97 -26.11
N TYR A 549 -8.92 21.21 -26.60
CA TYR A 549 -7.77 22.04 -26.98
C TYR A 549 -6.82 21.35 -27.98
N ASN A 550 -7.38 20.97 -29.12
CA ASN A 550 -6.68 20.38 -30.26
C ASN A 550 -7.13 21.07 -31.57
N SER A 551 -6.74 20.53 -32.73
CA SER A 551 -7.12 20.99 -34.06
C SER A 551 -8.04 19.99 -34.79
N PHE A 552 -8.85 19.23 -34.05
CA PHE A 552 -9.80 18.30 -34.67
C PHE A 552 -10.87 19.03 -35.47
N SER A 553 -11.38 18.37 -36.50
CA SER A 553 -12.36 18.91 -37.43
C SER A 553 -13.36 17.87 -37.93
N GLY A 554 -14.51 18.33 -38.41
CA GLY A 554 -15.56 17.46 -38.91
C GLY A 554 -16.72 17.29 -37.93
N PHE A 555 -17.50 16.24 -38.16
CA PHE A 555 -18.77 16.03 -37.49
C PHE A 555 -18.63 15.06 -36.31
N ILE A 556 -19.26 15.39 -35.19
CA ILE A 556 -19.46 14.48 -34.06
C ILE A 556 -20.87 13.90 -34.18
N SER A 557 -20.98 12.62 -34.50
CA SER A 557 -22.28 11.94 -34.65
C SER A 557 -23.02 11.81 -33.32
N LYS A 558 -24.35 11.85 -33.39
CA LYS A 558 -25.21 11.53 -32.24
C LYS A 558 -25.21 10.06 -31.83
N GLU A 559 -24.95 9.18 -32.76
CA GLU A 559 -25.14 7.75 -32.61
C GLU A 559 -23.86 7.02 -32.16
N GLU A 560 -22.71 7.69 -32.25
CA GLU A 560 -21.39 7.09 -31.96
C GLU A 560 -20.97 7.11 -30.48
N GLY A 561 -21.82 7.62 -29.58
CA GLY A 561 -21.64 7.48 -28.12
C GLY A 561 -20.86 8.59 -27.42
N TYR A 562 -20.36 9.60 -28.16
CA TYR A 562 -19.59 10.71 -27.61
C TYR A 562 -20.36 11.58 -26.59
N TRP A 563 -21.68 11.54 -26.61
CA TRP A 563 -22.56 12.25 -25.65
C TRP A 563 -22.41 11.77 -24.21
N ARG A 564 -21.77 10.60 -24.00
CA ARG A 564 -21.36 10.14 -22.67
C ARG A 564 -20.31 11.07 -22.02
N PHE A 565 -19.61 11.88 -22.81
CA PHE A 565 -18.45 12.68 -22.37
C PHE A 565 -18.63 14.18 -22.67
N PRO A 566 -19.47 14.91 -21.90
CA PRO A 566 -19.61 16.35 -22.07
C PRO A 566 -18.30 17.08 -21.78
N GLY A 567 -18.00 18.15 -22.52
CA GLY A 567 -16.78 18.94 -22.37
C GLY A 567 -15.54 18.35 -23.04
N ALA A 568 -15.55 17.08 -23.43
CA ALA A 568 -14.38 16.39 -24.01
C ALA A 568 -13.84 17.02 -25.31
N PHE A 569 -14.61 17.87 -25.99
CA PHE A 569 -14.28 18.39 -27.32
C PHE A 569 -14.07 19.91 -27.36
N ILE A 570 -14.13 20.59 -26.20
CA ILE A 570 -14.00 22.06 -26.14
C ILE A 570 -12.64 22.52 -26.71
N GLY A 571 -12.59 23.72 -27.28
CA GLY A 571 -11.34 24.26 -27.83
C GLY A 571 -10.91 23.69 -29.19
N ASN A 572 -11.78 22.93 -29.87
CA ASN A 572 -11.57 22.45 -31.24
C ASN A 572 -12.50 23.21 -32.22
N PRO A 573 -12.05 24.30 -32.87
CA PRO A 573 -12.92 25.16 -33.67
C PRO A 573 -13.43 24.52 -34.96
N GLY A 574 -12.76 23.47 -35.46
CA GLY A 574 -13.17 22.74 -36.66
C GLY A 574 -14.27 21.70 -36.41
N LEU A 575 -14.62 21.43 -35.15
CA LEU A 575 -15.65 20.45 -34.79
C LEU A 575 -17.04 21.06 -34.78
N CYS A 576 -18.01 20.25 -35.19
CA CYS A 576 -19.41 20.58 -34.99
C CYS A 576 -20.25 19.36 -34.69
N VAL A 577 -21.38 19.62 -34.05
CA VAL A 577 -22.35 18.61 -33.67
C VAL A 577 -23.37 18.42 -34.78
N GLU A 578 -23.78 17.17 -34.98
CA GLU A 578 -24.91 16.79 -35.81
C GLU A 578 -26.23 17.39 -35.27
N SER A 579 -26.81 18.34 -36.02
CA SER A 579 -28.16 18.84 -35.76
C SER A 579 -29.24 17.89 -36.30
N SER A 580 -30.48 18.05 -35.82
CA SER A 580 -31.65 17.28 -36.24
C SER A 580 -31.90 17.29 -37.76
N ASP A 581 -31.40 18.32 -38.45
CA ASP A 581 -31.54 18.54 -39.89
C ASP A 581 -30.31 18.04 -40.69
N GLY A 582 -29.39 17.32 -40.05
CA GLY A 582 -28.13 16.84 -40.65
C GLY A 582 -27.11 17.94 -40.92
N ARG A 583 -27.31 19.16 -40.41
CA ARG A 583 -26.40 20.31 -40.58
C ARG A 583 -25.42 20.45 -39.41
N CYS A 584 -24.26 21.01 -39.70
CA CYS A 584 -23.18 21.33 -38.76
C CYS A 584 -23.58 22.51 -37.85
N ASN A 585 -23.73 22.28 -36.54
CA ASN A 585 -23.97 23.38 -35.58
C ASN A 585 -22.82 23.48 -34.55
N ALA A 586 -21.91 24.43 -34.79
CA ALA A 586 -20.77 24.69 -33.91
C ALA A 586 -21.17 25.24 -32.52
N ALA A 587 -22.35 25.87 -32.39
CA ALA A 587 -22.81 26.46 -31.13
C ALA A 587 -23.37 25.44 -30.11
N SER A 588 -23.31 24.14 -30.43
CA SER A 588 -23.98 23.07 -29.67
C SER A 588 -23.06 21.99 -29.11
N LEU A 589 -21.75 22.23 -29.09
CA LEU A 589 -20.82 21.33 -28.41
C LEU A 589 -21.24 21.17 -26.94
N PRO A 590 -21.40 19.94 -26.43
CA PRO A 590 -21.87 19.71 -25.07
C PRO A 590 -20.88 20.31 -24.07
N ALA A 591 -21.30 21.38 -23.39
CA ALA A 591 -20.57 22.00 -22.29
C ALA A 591 -20.89 21.28 -20.97
N VAL A 592 -19.95 21.26 -20.03
CA VAL A 592 -20.17 20.70 -18.69
C VAL A 592 -21.23 21.54 -17.95
N PRO A 593 -22.35 20.96 -17.49
CA PRO A 593 -23.32 21.70 -16.68
C PRO A 593 -22.74 21.94 -15.28
N GLY A 594 -22.67 23.19 -14.82
CA GLY A 594 -22.48 23.50 -13.40
C GLY A 594 -21.07 23.88 -12.92
N LYS A 595 -20.16 24.27 -13.81
CA LYS A 595 -19.12 25.26 -13.46
C LYS A 595 -19.30 26.44 -14.39
N SER A 596 -19.92 27.51 -13.89
CA SER A 596 -19.53 28.83 -14.36
C SER A 596 -18.03 28.91 -14.12
N PHE A 597 -17.25 28.81 -15.19
CA PHE A 597 -15.99 29.51 -15.20
C PHE A 597 -16.38 30.95 -14.89
N ASP A 598 -16.01 31.43 -13.70
CA ASP A 598 -15.70 32.85 -13.60
C ASP A 598 -14.79 33.13 -14.80
N GLU A 599 -15.17 34.11 -15.59
CA GLU A 599 -14.29 34.77 -16.53
C GLU A 599 -13.04 35.24 -15.76
N MET A 600 -12.09 34.35 -15.52
CA MET A 600 -10.70 34.74 -15.57
C MET A 600 -10.40 34.89 -17.05
N ASP A 601 -10.67 36.09 -17.54
CA ASP A 601 -9.98 36.68 -18.66
C ASP A 601 -8.48 36.34 -18.54
N GLY A 602 -8.06 35.40 -19.37
CA GLY A 602 -6.67 35.19 -19.70
C GLY A 602 -6.52 35.12 -21.21
N PRO A 603 -6.73 36.22 -21.96
CA PRO A 603 -6.22 36.27 -23.31
C PRO A 603 -4.74 36.64 -23.20
N ILE A 604 -3.84 35.71 -23.46
CA ILE A 604 -2.76 36.12 -24.35
C ILE A 604 -3.40 36.10 -25.73
N SER A 605 -4.07 37.21 -26.09
CA SER A 605 -4.59 37.34 -27.43
C SER A 605 -3.40 37.17 -28.39
N VAL A 606 -3.62 36.53 -29.54
CA VAL A 606 -2.62 36.47 -30.60
C VAL A 606 -2.06 37.86 -30.91
N TRP A 607 -2.87 38.91 -30.71
CA TRP A 607 -2.45 40.30 -30.74
C TRP A 607 -1.46 40.70 -29.64
N ILE A 608 -1.67 40.31 -28.38
CA ILE A 608 -0.74 40.56 -27.27
C ILE A 608 0.55 39.75 -27.45
N PHE A 609 0.47 38.49 -27.90
CA PHE A 609 1.66 37.69 -28.24
C PHE A 609 2.44 38.31 -29.42
N CYS A 610 1.74 38.75 -30.47
CA CYS A 610 2.37 39.43 -31.60
C CYS A 610 2.96 40.79 -31.19
N VAL A 611 2.29 41.55 -30.33
CA VAL A 611 2.79 42.83 -29.80
C VAL A 611 3.97 42.60 -28.86
N SER A 612 3.94 41.60 -27.98
CA SER A 612 5.07 41.27 -27.11
C SER A 612 6.25 40.75 -27.93
N ALA A 613 6.03 39.90 -28.94
CA ALA A 613 7.08 39.44 -29.85
C ALA A 613 7.66 40.61 -30.66
N PHE A 614 6.84 41.56 -31.13
CA PHE A 614 7.31 42.77 -31.82
C PHE A 614 8.09 43.70 -30.89
N VAL A 615 7.58 43.94 -29.68
CA VAL A 615 8.23 44.79 -28.67
C VAL A 615 9.54 44.17 -28.23
N SER A 616 9.57 42.86 -27.94
CA SER A 616 10.80 42.14 -27.59
C SER A 616 11.80 42.11 -28.74
N PHE A 617 11.36 41.93 -29.99
CA PHE A 617 12.23 42.01 -31.17
C PHE A 617 12.83 43.41 -31.33
N TYR A 618 12.01 44.47 -31.24
CA TYR A 618 12.50 45.85 -31.34
C TYR A 618 13.38 46.26 -30.17
N PHE A 619 13.05 45.83 -28.95
CA PHE A 619 13.87 46.13 -27.76
C PHE A 619 15.22 45.41 -27.83
N SER A 620 15.24 44.16 -28.35
CA SER A 620 16.47 43.40 -28.62
C SER A 620 17.32 44.05 -29.71
N VAL A 621 16.69 44.52 -30.80
CA VAL A 621 17.37 45.26 -31.87
C VAL A 621 17.94 46.59 -31.35
N ILE A 622 17.16 47.36 -30.59
CA ILE A 622 17.62 48.64 -30.00
C ILE A 622 18.74 48.42 -28.99
N THR A 623 18.66 47.41 -28.13
CA THR A 623 19.75 47.08 -27.19
C THR A 623 21.01 46.58 -27.90
N LEU A 624 20.87 45.84 -29.01
CA LEU A 624 21.98 45.49 -29.92
C LEU A 624 22.63 46.73 -30.56
N PHE A 625 21.87 47.77 -30.90
CA PHE A 625 22.41 49.01 -31.49
C PHE A 625 22.87 50.07 -30.46
N CYS A 626 22.36 50.03 -29.22
CA CYS A 626 22.77 50.91 -28.12
C CYS A 626 23.96 50.37 -27.32
N SER A 627 24.26 49.06 -27.42
CA SER A 627 25.48 48.48 -26.89
C SER A 627 26.70 48.92 -27.72
N SER A 628 27.60 49.70 -27.10
CA SER A 628 28.84 50.18 -27.73
C SER A 628 29.74 49.03 -28.25
N ARG A 629 29.65 47.86 -27.61
CA ARG A 629 30.38 46.63 -27.99
C ARG A 629 29.81 45.96 -29.23
N ALA A 630 28.48 45.91 -29.38
CA ALA A 630 27.82 45.29 -30.53
C ALA A 630 27.82 46.19 -31.78
N ARG A 631 27.71 47.52 -31.60
CA ARG A 631 27.81 48.50 -32.69
C ARG A 631 29.15 48.44 -33.45
N ASN A 632 30.25 48.20 -32.74
CA ASN A 632 31.57 48.04 -33.34
C ASN A 632 31.75 46.69 -34.07
N TYR A 633 30.96 45.67 -33.73
CA TYR A 633 30.99 44.36 -34.38
C TYR A 633 30.17 44.33 -35.67
N VAL A 634 29.01 45.01 -35.68
CA VAL A 634 28.09 45.05 -36.85
C VAL A 634 28.55 46.03 -37.93
N LEU A 635 29.23 47.14 -37.58
CA LEU A 635 29.72 48.13 -38.55
C LEU A 635 31.12 47.82 -39.12
N GLN A 636 31.73 46.69 -38.76
CA GLN A 636 33.01 46.24 -39.31
C GLN A 636 32.88 45.16 -40.39
N THR A 637 31.95 45.35 -41.33
CA THR A 637 32.00 44.61 -42.60
C THR A 637 32.09 45.54 -43.80
N LYS A 638 33.35 45.70 -44.20
CA LYS A 638 33.93 45.85 -45.55
C LYS A 638 34.18 47.24 -46.15
N PHE A 639 35.49 47.44 -46.31
CA PHE A 639 36.29 48.37 -47.13
C PHE A 639 36.51 49.78 -46.60
#